data_AF-A0A4P6YI75-F1
#
_entry.id   AF-A0A4P6YI75-F1
#
_cell.length_a   1.000
_cell.length_b   1.000
_cell.length_c   1.000
_cell.angle_alpha   90.00
_cell.angle_beta   90.00
_cell.angle_gamma   90.00
#
_symmetry.space_group_name_H-M   'P 1'
#
loop_
_entity.id
_entity.type
_entity.pdbx_description
1 polymer ?
#
loop_
_entity_poly.entity_id
_entity_poly.type
_entity_poly.pdbx_seq_one_letter_code
_entity_poly.pdbx_strand_id
1 'polypeptide(L)'
;MDVEVNIDHKTLTVLQEIEYFNQSEDSLTSIVLNDWNNAYSTKTSPLGKRFSDEFYRGFHLAADKERGSTQIKNITNNAAVPLSWERTERNPDLIVVKLKQKLAPNEKIVLHLDYIVKVPSDKFTNYGYSERGGMYLKNWFLAAARYENHSFIRYNNLNLDDITNAVSNFDVLVRIPKNIQLTSDLNEISTTQTDRFTIHKLQGNTRTDFSVFVEPDTSFRSFKNNTVEVLTNLRGYKADEIQKAIAIDRIVTFTSDLIGKPHTEKITVAQADYDRNPFYGLNQMPTFLVPFPDDFLFEIKFLKTYLNNYLKNNLKLDPRKDNWIYDGIQVYTMMRYIEEYYPDCKMTGRISDFKLFKGFHLLNLEFNEQYSYFYLLMARKNLDQPLGNSKNTLIKFNEQIASKYRAGLSLIYLDNYLGNNSVSTSIRQFNALNAEKMGAQNDFETLLKSNTKKDIDWFFKTIINSREIIDYKFANVSKTTDSISFSLKNKTKIAVPISVYGLKNDSIVFKKWIEPKLNDSIYTLERKQANKIVINYKNEVPEFNLRNNWKKLEGFYPNNRPVKFAFIKDLEDPYYNQIIYAPILTYNVYDGLSPGVRFHNRAILNRPFVYDINPTYSIKSESLTGSAIFMINKDYRNSTFFNVRYSVSANYFHYAPDASYLKINPMVLMQIRSEDYRDNRKQFLLMRQVIINREKSDIVIDSSLQDYSVFDLKYINTRTELTNHISFVGDVQFSGEFGKISTEIQYRKLFEDNRQLNLRMYAGAFTYNKSNSDFYSFALDRPTDYLFDYAYLGRSSETGLVSQEFILAEGGFKSKLEPAYGNQWITTLNGSYSIWNWIEAYGDIGFVKNSNQKEKFLFDTGIRFNLLTDYFELFFPIYSSKGWEISQPHYNEKIRFVITLNPDKFIQLFTRKWF
;
A
#
# COMPACT_ATOMS: atom_id res chain seq x y z
N MET A 1 -38.89 -1.33 -9.02
CA MET A 1 -38.46 -0.41 -7.94
C MET A 1 -38.87 1.00 -8.31
N ASP A 2 -39.38 1.77 -7.37
CA ASP A 2 -39.80 3.16 -7.53
C ASP A 2 -39.01 4.04 -6.55
N VAL A 3 -38.35 5.06 -7.09
CA VAL A 3 -37.32 5.84 -6.39
C VAL A 3 -37.63 7.32 -6.57
N GLU A 4 -37.75 8.03 -5.45
CA GLU A 4 -37.79 9.49 -5.45
C GLU A 4 -36.46 10.06 -4.97
N VAL A 5 -35.81 10.87 -5.81
CA VAL A 5 -34.51 11.49 -5.51
C VAL A 5 -34.72 12.89 -4.94
N ASN A 6 -34.24 13.11 -3.72
CA ASN A 6 -34.24 14.41 -3.07
C ASN A 6 -32.81 14.99 -3.00
N ILE A 7 -32.53 15.95 -3.89
CA ILE A 7 -31.19 16.55 -4.03
C ILE A 7 -30.80 17.37 -2.79
N ASP A 8 -31.72 18.20 -2.28
CA ASP A 8 -31.45 19.12 -1.17
C ASP A 8 -31.15 18.38 0.14
N HIS A 9 -31.93 17.34 0.42
CA HIS A 9 -31.75 16.51 1.61
C HIS A 9 -30.73 15.37 1.42
N LYS A 10 -30.25 15.16 0.18
CA LYS A 10 -29.30 14.08 -0.16
C LYS A 10 -29.84 12.70 0.20
N THR A 11 -31.12 12.48 -0.08
CA THR A 11 -31.85 11.26 0.29
C THR A 11 -32.60 10.67 -0.89
N LEU A 12 -32.83 9.36 -0.83
CA LEU A 12 -33.69 8.62 -1.75
C LEU A 12 -34.80 7.97 -0.93
N THR A 13 -36.05 8.16 -1.34
CA THR A 13 -37.19 7.38 -0.82
C THR A 13 -37.43 6.24 -1.79
N VAL A 14 -37.39 5.00 -1.31
CA VAL A 14 -37.39 3.82 -2.17
C VAL A 14 -38.51 2.87 -1.78
N LEU A 15 -39.34 2.56 -2.77
CA LEU A 15 -40.29 1.46 -2.74
C LEU A 15 -39.77 0.35 -3.66
N GLN A 16 -39.31 -0.74 -3.06
CA GLN A 16 -38.68 -1.84 -3.80
C GLN A 16 -39.51 -3.10 -3.68
N GLU A 17 -39.74 -3.75 -4.82
CA GLU A 17 -40.24 -5.12 -4.87
C GLU A 17 -39.10 -6.04 -5.29
N ILE A 18 -38.90 -7.13 -4.55
CA ILE A 18 -37.95 -8.18 -4.88
C ILE A 18 -38.73 -9.49 -5.03
N GLU A 19 -38.86 -9.97 -6.25
CA GLU A 19 -39.29 -11.33 -6.53
C GLU A 19 -38.07 -12.25 -6.45
N TYR A 20 -37.94 -12.96 -5.32
CA TYR A 20 -36.82 -13.88 -5.09
C TYR A 20 -37.24 -15.31 -5.44
N PHE A 21 -36.56 -15.89 -6.42
CA PHE A 21 -36.72 -17.29 -6.80
C PHE A 21 -35.59 -18.14 -6.21
N ASN A 22 -35.95 -19.20 -5.49
CA ASN A 22 -34.97 -20.10 -4.89
C ASN A 22 -34.39 -21.06 -5.94
N GLN A 23 -33.23 -20.68 -6.51
CA GLN A 23 -32.49 -21.50 -7.46
C GLN A 23 -31.56 -22.54 -6.80
N SER A 24 -31.50 -22.60 -5.46
CA SER A 24 -30.67 -23.57 -4.76
C SER A 24 -31.39 -24.90 -4.55
N GLU A 25 -30.64 -25.92 -4.20
CA GLU A 25 -31.16 -27.23 -3.78
C GLU A 25 -31.66 -27.23 -2.32
N ASP A 26 -31.47 -26.11 -1.60
CA ASP A 26 -31.74 -25.99 -0.17
C ASP A 26 -33.09 -25.31 0.11
N SER A 27 -33.74 -25.72 1.19
CA SER A 27 -34.90 -24.99 1.72
C SER A 27 -34.45 -23.80 2.58
N LEU A 28 -34.81 -22.59 2.19
CA LEU A 28 -34.34 -21.36 2.84
C LEU A 28 -35.27 -20.92 3.98
N THR A 29 -34.71 -20.60 5.13
CA THR A 29 -35.44 -20.01 6.28
C THR A 29 -35.29 -18.49 6.37
N SER A 30 -34.35 -17.92 5.63
CA SER A 30 -34.07 -16.50 5.58
C SER A 30 -33.47 -16.11 4.24
N ILE A 31 -33.61 -14.83 3.88
CA ILE A 31 -32.97 -14.22 2.71
C ILE A 31 -32.03 -13.12 3.22
N VAL A 32 -30.81 -13.07 2.68
CA VAL A 32 -29.84 -12.02 3.01
C VAL A 32 -29.84 -10.98 1.90
N LEU A 33 -29.98 -9.71 2.27
CA LEU A 33 -29.87 -8.57 1.37
C LEU A 33 -28.62 -7.76 1.71
N ASN A 34 -27.86 -7.36 0.69
CA ASN A 34 -26.77 -6.41 0.81
C ASN A 34 -27.33 -4.98 0.94
N ASP A 35 -26.84 -4.23 1.93
CA ASP A 35 -27.15 -2.83 2.21
C ASP A 35 -25.86 -2.02 2.42
N TRP A 36 -25.04 -1.95 1.38
CA TRP A 36 -23.71 -1.38 1.45
C TRP A 36 -23.68 0.13 1.71
N ASN A 37 -24.78 0.84 1.44
CA ASN A 37 -24.95 2.23 1.84
C ASN A 37 -24.95 2.39 3.37
N ASN A 38 -25.44 1.40 4.12
CA ASN A 38 -25.43 1.48 5.58
C ASN A 38 -24.05 1.29 6.21
N ALA A 39 -23.03 0.89 5.44
CA ALA A 39 -21.65 0.82 5.93
C ALA A 39 -21.09 2.19 6.35
N TYR A 40 -21.64 3.29 5.83
CA TYR A 40 -21.24 4.65 6.18
C TYR A 40 -21.88 5.18 7.47
N SER A 41 -22.82 4.43 8.07
CA SER A 41 -23.68 4.89 9.17
C SER A 41 -22.97 5.16 10.50
N THR A 42 -21.78 4.60 10.71
CA THR A 42 -20.96 4.77 11.93
C THR A 42 -19.46 4.79 11.60
N LYS A 43 -18.69 5.56 12.39
CA LYS A 43 -17.21 5.63 12.28
C LYS A 43 -16.54 4.31 12.65
N THR A 44 -17.25 3.42 13.34
CA THR A 44 -16.75 2.12 13.84
C THR A 44 -17.18 0.91 13.00
N SER A 45 -17.85 1.14 11.86
CA SER A 45 -18.24 0.09 10.93
C SER A 45 -16.99 -0.63 10.35
N PRO A 46 -17.13 -1.81 9.74
CA PRO A 46 -16.02 -2.45 9.04
C PRO A 46 -15.35 -1.55 7.98
N LEU A 47 -16.13 -0.69 7.30
CA LEU A 47 -15.64 0.35 6.41
C LEU A 47 -14.79 1.39 7.15
N GLY A 48 -15.28 1.90 8.28
CA GLY A 48 -14.54 2.85 9.13
C GLY A 48 -13.24 2.28 9.70
N LYS A 49 -13.26 1.01 10.12
CA LYS A 49 -12.06 0.27 10.55
C LYS A 49 -11.06 0.15 9.41
N ARG A 50 -11.50 -0.22 8.20
CA ARG A 50 -10.62 -0.27 7.02
C ARG A 50 -9.95 1.08 6.75
N PHE A 51 -10.69 2.19 6.85
CA PHE A 51 -10.10 3.52 6.71
C PHE A 51 -9.08 3.85 7.81
N SER A 52 -9.32 3.42 9.05
CA SER A 52 -8.38 3.58 10.16
C SER A 52 -7.07 2.81 9.92
N ASP A 53 -7.17 1.56 9.46
CA ASP A 53 -6.02 0.71 9.14
C ASP A 53 -5.17 1.30 8.00
N GLU A 54 -5.80 1.98 7.03
CA GLU A 54 -5.13 2.64 5.90
C GLU A 54 -4.74 4.10 6.18
N PHE A 55 -4.83 4.57 7.43
CA PHE A 55 -4.53 5.94 7.84
C PHE A 55 -5.33 7.02 7.07
N TYR A 56 -6.53 6.69 6.57
CA TYR A 56 -7.42 7.65 5.92
C TYR A 56 -8.25 8.42 6.96
N ARG A 57 -7.87 9.67 7.20
CA ARG A 57 -8.48 10.52 8.23
C ARG A 57 -9.85 11.09 7.85
N GLY A 58 -10.18 11.18 6.56
CA GLY A 58 -11.35 11.90 6.06
C GLY A 58 -12.69 11.37 6.60
N PHE A 59 -12.84 10.05 6.74
CA PHE A 59 -14.06 9.43 7.27
C PHE A 59 -14.20 9.62 8.79
N HIS A 60 -13.10 9.54 9.55
CA HIS A 60 -13.11 9.75 11.00
C HIS A 60 -13.52 11.19 11.38
N LEU A 61 -13.06 12.17 10.60
CA LEU A 61 -13.38 13.59 10.79
C LEU A 61 -14.77 13.98 10.26
N ALA A 62 -15.45 13.09 9.54
CA ALA A 62 -16.70 13.43 8.87
C ALA A 62 -17.82 13.77 9.87
N ALA A 63 -18.59 14.81 9.54
CA ALA A 63 -19.81 15.13 10.25
C ALA A 63 -20.95 14.19 9.85
N ASP A 64 -21.95 14.03 10.71
CA ASP A 64 -23.08 13.12 10.49
C ASP A 64 -23.81 13.40 9.18
N LYS A 65 -23.94 14.68 8.79
CA LYS A 65 -24.56 15.11 7.53
C LYS A 65 -23.86 14.57 6.28
N GLU A 66 -22.58 14.26 6.36
CA GLU A 66 -21.76 13.78 5.23
C GLU A 66 -21.78 12.25 5.11
N ARG A 67 -22.18 11.56 6.18
CA ARG A 67 -22.23 10.10 6.25
C ARG A 67 -23.53 9.57 5.66
N GLY A 68 -23.46 8.41 5.03
CA GLY A 68 -24.62 7.68 4.49
C GLY A 68 -25.23 6.73 5.52
N SER A 69 -26.49 6.37 5.32
CA SER A 69 -27.21 5.38 6.14
C SER A 69 -28.47 4.89 5.42
N THR A 70 -28.99 3.73 5.81
CA THR A 70 -30.25 3.21 5.27
C THR A 70 -31.23 2.96 6.41
N GLN A 71 -32.39 3.61 6.37
CA GLN A 71 -33.46 3.45 7.34
C GLN A 71 -34.60 2.64 6.73
N ILE A 72 -34.75 1.39 7.19
CA ILE A 72 -35.89 0.55 6.81
C ILE A 72 -37.13 1.00 7.55
N LYS A 73 -38.21 1.28 6.82
CA LYS A 73 -39.54 1.58 7.38
C LYS A 73 -40.33 0.30 7.56
N ASN A 74 -40.41 -0.52 6.52
CA ASN A 74 -41.16 -1.78 6.56
C ASN A 74 -40.60 -2.81 5.55
N ILE A 75 -40.76 -4.10 5.87
CA ILE A 75 -40.56 -5.22 4.95
C ILE A 75 -41.77 -6.13 5.08
N THR A 76 -42.53 -6.31 4.00
CA THR A 76 -43.72 -7.16 3.96
C THR A 76 -43.62 -8.20 2.85
N ASN A 77 -44.41 -9.26 2.95
CA ASN A 77 -44.63 -10.19 1.83
C ASN A 77 -45.81 -9.73 0.94
N ASN A 78 -46.11 -10.50 -0.11
CA ASN A 78 -47.23 -10.26 -1.03
C ASN A 78 -48.62 -10.15 -0.36
N ALA A 79 -48.80 -10.74 0.82
CA ALA A 79 -50.05 -10.64 1.59
C ALA A 79 -50.07 -9.41 2.52
N ALA A 80 -49.17 -8.45 2.31
CA ALA A 80 -48.93 -7.28 3.17
C ALA A 80 -48.61 -7.64 4.64
N VAL A 81 -48.14 -8.86 4.89
CA VAL A 81 -47.80 -9.31 6.24
C VAL A 81 -46.36 -8.87 6.57
N PRO A 82 -46.14 -8.17 7.70
CA PRO A 82 -44.79 -7.80 8.14
C PRO A 82 -43.89 -9.01 8.37
N LEU A 83 -42.66 -8.92 7.88
CA LEU A 83 -41.59 -9.89 8.08
C LEU A 83 -40.58 -9.35 9.10
N SER A 84 -40.11 -10.22 10.00
CA SER A 84 -39.02 -9.84 10.91
C SER A 84 -37.69 -9.83 10.16
N TRP A 85 -36.86 -8.84 10.46
CA TRP A 85 -35.54 -8.71 9.89
C TRP A 85 -34.55 -8.20 10.94
N GLU A 86 -33.26 -8.42 10.70
CA GLU A 86 -32.20 -7.97 11.61
C GLU A 86 -30.95 -7.49 10.87
N ARG A 87 -30.21 -6.61 11.55
CA ARG A 87 -28.82 -6.23 11.27
C ARG A 87 -28.01 -6.52 12.52
N THR A 88 -26.79 -7.03 12.35
CA THR A 88 -25.90 -7.31 13.48
C THR A 88 -24.84 -6.23 13.59
N GLU A 89 -24.29 -5.97 14.78
CA GLU A 89 -23.16 -5.04 14.93
C GLU A 89 -21.94 -5.47 14.09
N ARG A 90 -21.75 -6.78 13.92
CA ARG A 90 -20.68 -7.34 13.08
C ARG A 90 -20.92 -7.13 11.58
N ASN A 91 -22.18 -7.14 11.15
CA ASN A 91 -22.59 -6.97 9.76
C ASN A 91 -23.67 -5.89 9.65
N PRO A 92 -23.32 -4.61 9.85
CA PRO A 92 -24.30 -3.52 9.86
C PRO A 92 -24.84 -3.20 8.45
N ASP A 93 -24.18 -3.68 7.40
CA ASP A 93 -24.50 -3.45 5.99
C ASP A 93 -25.14 -4.69 5.32
N LEU A 94 -25.66 -5.62 6.12
CA LEU A 94 -26.43 -6.78 5.65
C LEU A 94 -27.77 -6.86 6.39
N ILE A 95 -28.86 -7.09 5.66
CA ILE A 95 -30.19 -7.34 6.23
C ILE A 95 -30.50 -8.83 6.13
N VAL A 96 -30.87 -9.46 7.23
CA VAL A 96 -31.38 -10.84 7.23
C VAL A 96 -32.88 -10.80 7.40
N VAL A 97 -33.64 -11.12 6.35
CA VAL A 97 -35.11 -11.21 6.38
C VAL A 97 -35.49 -12.63 6.76
N LYS A 98 -36.20 -12.82 7.88
CA LYS A 98 -36.65 -14.13 8.37
C LYS A 98 -37.97 -14.49 7.68
N LEU A 99 -38.01 -15.66 7.07
CA LEU A 99 -39.21 -16.15 6.39
C LEU A 99 -40.13 -16.85 7.39
N LYS A 100 -41.43 -16.58 7.34
CA LYS A 100 -42.42 -17.26 8.20
C LYS A 100 -42.59 -18.73 7.82
N GLN A 101 -42.46 -19.04 6.54
CA GLN A 101 -42.47 -20.38 5.98
C GLN A 101 -41.15 -20.60 5.26
N LYS A 102 -40.62 -21.84 5.32
CA LYS A 102 -39.43 -22.20 4.56
C LYS A 102 -39.74 -22.07 3.06
N LEU A 103 -38.83 -21.48 2.31
CA LEU A 103 -38.91 -21.39 0.86
C LEU A 103 -38.20 -22.60 0.25
N ALA A 104 -38.95 -23.53 -0.32
CA ALA A 104 -38.40 -24.75 -0.91
C ALA A 104 -37.65 -24.46 -2.23
N PRO A 105 -36.83 -25.40 -2.74
CA PRO A 105 -36.23 -25.29 -4.07
C PRO A 105 -37.29 -25.02 -5.14
N ASN A 106 -36.98 -24.12 -6.08
CA ASN A 106 -37.86 -23.66 -7.17
C ASN A 106 -39.13 -22.90 -6.73
N GLU A 107 -39.30 -22.63 -5.44
CA GLU A 107 -40.34 -21.71 -4.98
C GLU A 107 -39.89 -20.25 -5.07
N LYS A 108 -40.86 -19.35 -5.04
CA LYS A 108 -40.61 -17.91 -5.03
C LYS A 108 -41.31 -17.20 -3.89
N ILE A 109 -40.75 -16.08 -3.47
CA ILE A 109 -41.36 -15.14 -2.53
C ILE A 109 -41.21 -13.72 -3.06
N VAL A 110 -42.24 -12.90 -2.87
CA VAL A 110 -42.20 -11.47 -3.16
C VAL A 110 -42.02 -10.72 -1.85
N LEU A 111 -40.99 -9.88 -1.80
CA LEU A 111 -40.71 -8.94 -0.70
C LEU A 111 -41.02 -7.52 -1.17
N HIS A 112 -41.80 -6.78 -0.40
CA HIS A 112 -41.99 -5.35 -0.57
C HIS A 112 -41.24 -4.62 0.54
N LEU A 113 -40.35 -3.71 0.15
CA LEU A 113 -39.48 -2.94 1.05
C LEU A 113 -39.76 -1.46 0.88
N ASP A 114 -39.95 -0.77 2.01
CA ASP A 114 -40.05 0.69 2.10
C ASP A 114 -38.90 1.19 2.97
N TYR A 115 -38.05 2.04 2.41
CA TYR A 115 -36.87 2.55 3.09
C TYR A 115 -36.39 3.89 2.56
N ILE A 116 -35.63 4.59 3.40
CA ILE A 116 -34.98 5.86 3.07
C ILE A 116 -33.47 5.65 3.07
N VAL A 117 -32.83 6.05 1.98
CA VAL A 117 -31.37 6.03 1.81
C VAL A 117 -30.86 7.45 1.99
N LYS A 118 -29.95 7.66 2.94
CA LYS A 118 -29.12 8.85 3.01
C LYS A 118 -27.83 8.59 2.23
N VAL A 119 -27.59 9.38 1.20
CA VAL A 119 -26.45 9.22 0.29
C VAL A 119 -25.19 9.78 0.97
N PRO A 120 -24.07 9.04 1.02
CA PRO A 120 -22.81 9.55 1.57
C PRO A 120 -22.18 10.60 0.66
N SER A 121 -21.24 11.38 1.20
CA SER A 121 -20.39 12.25 0.38
C SER A 121 -19.44 11.45 -0.52
N ASP A 122 -19.28 11.89 -1.76
CA ASP A 122 -18.32 11.33 -2.72
C ASP A 122 -16.86 11.37 -2.24
N LYS A 123 -16.50 12.26 -1.32
CA LYS A 123 -15.12 12.40 -0.80
C LYS A 123 -14.53 11.13 -0.16
N PHE A 124 -15.36 10.16 0.22
CA PHE A 124 -14.91 8.92 0.84
C PHE A 124 -14.45 7.88 -0.18
N THR A 125 -15.22 7.67 -1.25
CA THR A 125 -15.01 6.56 -2.20
C THR A 125 -15.23 6.94 -3.67
N ASN A 126 -15.37 8.23 -3.95
CA ASN A 126 -15.78 8.87 -5.21
C ASN A 126 -17.24 8.59 -5.63
N TYR A 127 -17.99 7.82 -4.84
CA TYR A 127 -19.42 7.55 -5.05
C TYR A 127 -20.23 8.27 -3.96
N GLY A 128 -21.35 8.88 -4.34
CA GLY A 128 -22.17 9.67 -3.44
C GLY A 128 -22.58 11.01 -4.01
N TYR A 129 -23.02 11.91 -3.12
CA TYR A 129 -23.33 13.29 -3.49
C TYR A 129 -22.05 14.13 -3.59
N SER A 130 -22.06 15.08 -4.52
CA SER A 130 -21.00 16.07 -4.71
C SER A 130 -21.45 17.46 -4.22
N GLU A 131 -20.50 18.31 -3.85
CA GLU A 131 -20.76 19.72 -3.49
C GLU A 131 -21.27 20.54 -4.68
N ARG A 132 -21.20 20.02 -5.92
CA ARG A 132 -21.67 20.67 -7.15
C ARG A 132 -23.15 20.42 -7.46
N GLY A 133 -23.87 19.76 -6.55
CA GLY A 133 -25.31 19.52 -6.68
C GLY A 133 -25.71 18.25 -7.44
N GLY A 134 -24.75 17.40 -7.82
CA GLY A 134 -25.01 16.09 -8.45
C GLY A 134 -24.75 14.89 -7.53
N MET A 135 -25.25 13.71 -7.89
CA MET A 135 -25.05 12.44 -7.20
C MET A 135 -24.62 11.33 -8.16
N TYR A 136 -23.60 10.57 -7.77
CA TYR A 136 -23.31 9.26 -8.34
C TYR A 136 -23.83 8.19 -7.40
N LEU A 137 -24.98 7.61 -7.76
CA LEU A 137 -25.67 6.57 -7.02
C LEU A 137 -25.20 5.19 -7.49
N LYS A 138 -24.38 4.55 -6.65
CA LYS A 138 -23.93 3.15 -6.81
C LYS A 138 -24.04 2.42 -5.47
N ASN A 139 -24.51 1.17 -5.51
CA ASN A 139 -24.79 0.33 -4.32
C ASN A 139 -25.72 0.98 -3.27
N TRP A 140 -26.69 1.75 -3.74
CA TRP A 140 -27.63 2.52 -2.91
C TRP A 140 -28.93 1.77 -2.61
N PHE A 141 -29.22 0.68 -3.32
CA PHE A 141 -30.43 -0.14 -3.16
C PHE A 141 -30.16 -1.48 -2.48
N LEU A 142 -31.20 -2.13 -1.98
CA LEU A 142 -31.09 -3.43 -1.34
C LEU A 142 -31.09 -4.53 -2.41
N ALA A 143 -30.06 -5.37 -2.43
CA ALA A 143 -29.94 -6.45 -3.42
C ALA A 143 -29.84 -7.79 -2.70
N ALA A 144 -30.45 -8.84 -3.26
CA ALA A 144 -30.24 -10.18 -2.73
C ALA A 144 -28.75 -10.56 -2.83
N ALA A 145 -28.18 -11.07 -1.73
CA ALA A 145 -26.83 -11.57 -1.73
C ALA A 145 -26.73 -12.83 -2.61
N ARG A 146 -25.59 -13.03 -3.26
CA ARG A 146 -25.31 -14.28 -4.01
C ARG A 146 -25.42 -15.47 -3.05
N TYR A 147 -26.09 -16.52 -3.51
CA TYR A 147 -26.17 -17.81 -2.83
C TYR A 147 -25.21 -18.79 -3.50
N GLU A 148 -24.28 -19.34 -2.74
CA GLU A 148 -23.22 -20.22 -3.23
C GLU A 148 -22.74 -21.12 -2.09
N ASN A 149 -22.37 -22.38 -2.39
CA ASN A 149 -21.86 -23.33 -1.41
C ASN A 149 -22.79 -23.45 -0.18
N HIS A 150 -24.09 -23.69 -0.42
CA HIS A 150 -25.14 -23.85 0.61
C HIS A 150 -25.31 -22.65 1.57
N SER A 151 -24.88 -21.45 1.19
CA SER A 151 -25.05 -20.25 2.01
C SER A 151 -25.12 -18.95 1.23
N PHE A 152 -25.77 -17.94 1.80
CA PHE A 152 -25.67 -16.57 1.30
C PHE A 152 -24.29 -15.99 1.63
N ILE A 153 -23.67 -15.33 0.66
CA ILE A 153 -22.43 -14.58 0.86
C ILE A 153 -22.71 -13.37 1.75
N ARG A 154 -21.90 -13.21 2.81
CA ARG A 154 -22.09 -12.18 3.85
C ARG A 154 -20.87 -11.25 3.93
N TYR A 155 -20.74 -10.39 2.94
CA TYR A 155 -19.60 -9.49 2.80
C TYR A 155 -19.92 -8.06 3.19
N ASN A 156 -19.21 -7.57 4.20
CA ASN A 156 -19.21 -6.15 4.55
C ASN A 156 -18.50 -5.33 3.46
N ASN A 157 -18.92 -4.07 3.29
CA ASN A 157 -18.24 -3.07 2.49
C ASN A 157 -16.93 -2.66 3.18
N LEU A 158 -15.81 -2.96 2.53
CA LEU A 158 -14.46 -2.63 2.99
C LEU A 158 -13.76 -1.65 2.04
N ASN A 159 -14.52 -0.81 1.33
CA ASN A 159 -13.98 0.11 0.31
C ASN A 159 -13.24 -0.61 -0.84
N LEU A 160 -13.71 -1.78 -1.26
CA LEU A 160 -13.05 -2.61 -2.30
C LEU A 160 -13.81 -2.67 -3.63
N ASP A 161 -15.01 -2.06 -3.70
CA ASP A 161 -15.90 -2.11 -4.88
C ASP A 161 -16.20 -3.54 -5.35
N ASP A 162 -16.44 -4.44 -4.40
CA ASP A 162 -16.54 -5.89 -4.60
C ASP A 162 -17.85 -6.46 -4.05
N ILE A 163 -18.97 -5.78 -4.28
CA ILE A 163 -20.28 -6.24 -3.82
C ILE A 163 -20.67 -7.54 -4.54
N THR A 164 -21.07 -8.54 -3.78
CA THR A 164 -21.40 -9.87 -4.32
C THR A 164 -22.92 -10.08 -4.30
N ASN A 165 -23.59 -9.47 -5.28
CA ASN A 165 -25.03 -9.56 -5.48
C ASN A 165 -25.40 -10.82 -6.29
N ALA A 166 -26.64 -11.28 -6.12
CA ALA A 166 -27.26 -12.24 -7.02
C ALA A 166 -27.57 -11.58 -8.39
N VAL A 167 -27.54 -12.38 -9.45
CA VAL A 167 -27.90 -11.94 -10.80
C VAL A 167 -29.40 -11.65 -10.84
N SER A 168 -29.78 -10.47 -11.31
CA SER A 168 -31.15 -9.95 -11.26
C SER A 168 -31.55 -9.25 -12.56
N ASN A 169 -32.86 -9.16 -12.80
CA ASN A 169 -33.44 -8.22 -13.77
C ASN A 169 -33.94 -6.99 -13.00
N PHE A 170 -33.75 -5.81 -13.57
CA PHE A 170 -34.08 -4.53 -12.96
C PHE A 170 -35.14 -3.82 -13.80
N ASP A 171 -36.25 -3.44 -13.16
CA ASP A 171 -37.21 -2.45 -13.65
C ASP A 171 -37.26 -1.32 -12.61
N VAL A 172 -36.81 -0.13 -12.99
CA VAL A 172 -36.57 0.99 -12.09
C VAL A 172 -37.27 2.24 -12.62
N LEU A 173 -38.16 2.80 -11.81
CA LEU A 173 -38.73 4.12 -12.00
C LEU A 173 -37.95 5.10 -11.12
N VAL A 174 -37.29 6.09 -11.75
CA VAL A 174 -36.55 7.13 -11.03
C VAL A 174 -37.23 8.47 -11.25
N ARG A 175 -37.74 9.06 -10.16
CA ARG A 175 -38.33 10.40 -10.12
C ARG A 175 -37.28 11.40 -9.69
N ILE A 176 -36.94 12.33 -10.56
CA ILE A 176 -35.99 13.41 -10.30
C ILE A 176 -36.66 14.77 -10.50
N PRO A 177 -36.22 15.84 -9.81
CA PRO A 177 -36.69 17.21 -10.07
C PRO A 177 -36.47 17.62 -11.54
N LYS A 178 -37.34 18.48 -12.09
CA LYS A 178 -37.31 18.87 -13.52
C LYS A 178 -35.99 19.48 -14.02
N ASN A 179 -35.26 20.16 -13.14
CA ASN A 179 -34.01 20.85 -13.44
C ASN A 179 -32.77 19.95 -13.31
N ILE A 180 -32.98 18.65 -13.26
CA ILE A 180 -31.95 17.63 -13.06
C ILE A 180 -32.04 16.63 -14.21
N GLN A 181 -30.88 16.17 -14.66
CA GLN A 181 -30.72 15.18 -15.71
C GLN A 181 -30.21 13.86 -15.14
N LEU A 182 -30.59 12.77 -15.81
CA LEU A 182 -30.22 11.41 -15.42
C LEU A 182 -29.39 10.74 -16.52
N THR A 183 -28.32 10.08 -16.12
CA THR A 183 -27.54 9.16 -16.96
C THR A 183 -27.47 7.81 -16.25
N SER A 184 -27.61 6.70 -16.96
CA SER A 184 -27.49 5.35 -16.39
C SER A 184 -26.89 4.37 -17.40
N ASP A 185 -26.31 3.27 -16.92
CA ASP A 185 -25.92 2.11 -17.70
C ASP A 185 -27.08 1.14 -18.00
N LEU A 186 -28.28 1.43 -17.47
CA LEU A 186 -29.53 0.78 -17.84
C LEU A 186 -30.12 1.39 -19.12
N ASN A 187 -31.00 0.63 -19.78
CA ASN A 187 -31.73 1.08 -20.96
C ASN A 187 -32.92 1.94 -20.55
N GLU A 188 -33.04 3.14 -21.12
CA GLU A 188 -34.21 4.00 -20.92
C GLU A 188 -35.33 3.59 -21.86
N ILE A 189 -36.48 3.23 -21.30
CA ILE A 189 -37.65 2.76 -22.04
C ILE A 189 -38.62 3.91 -22.34
N SER A 190 -38.82 4.79 -21.36
CA SER A 190 -39.73 5.93 -21.49
C SER A 190 -39.42 6.99 -20.45
N THR A 191 -39.68 8.25 -20.81
CA THR A 191 -39.55 9.40 -19.92
C THR A 191 -40.87 10.15 -19.87
N THR A 192 -41.41 10.38 -18.68
CA THR A 192 -42.68 11.10 -18.46
C THR A 192 -42.44 12.31 -17.59
N GLN A 193 -42.93 13.47 -17.98
CA GLN A 193 -42.86 14.68 -17.17
C GLN A 193 -44.19 14.93 -16.45
N THR A 194 -44.10 15.27 -15.16
CA THR A 194 -45.23 15.71 -14.32
C THR A 194 -45.03 17.18 -13.92
N ASP A 195 -45.88 17.78 -13.10
CA ASP A 195 -45.66 19.17 -12.65
C ASP A 195 -44.38 19.35 -11.84
N ARG A 196 -43.99 18.34 -11.06
CA ARG A 196 -42.86 18.41 -10.11
C ARG A 196 -41.64 17.59 -10.52
N PHE A 197 -41.84 16.47 -11.23
CA PHE A 197 -40.80 15.49 -11.50
C PHE A 197 -40.69 15.13 -12.98
N THR A 198 -39.49 14.75 -13.40
CA THR A 198 -39.25 13.91 -14.57
C THR A 198 -39.10 12.47 -14.08
N ILE A 199 -39.86 11.55 -14.67
CA ILE A 199 -39.90 10.13 -14.30
C ILE A 199 -39.27 9.33 -15.43
N HIS A 200 -38.12 8.71 -15.14
CA HIS A 200 -37.40 7.83 -16.06
C HIS A 200 -37.73 6.38 -15.75
N LYS A 201 -38.17 5.62 -16.77
CA LYS A 201 -38.31 4.16 -16.69
C LYS A 201 -37.07 3.50 -17.29
N LEU A 202 -36.31 2.83 -16.44
CA LEU A 202 -35.05 2.17 -16.79
C LEU A 202 -35.20 0.65 -16.65
N GLN A 203 -34.60 -0.10 -17.57
CA GLN A 203 -34.58 -1.56 -17.53
C GLN A 203 -33.19 -2.13 -17.80
N GLY A 204 -32.88 -3.27 -17.17
CA GLY A 204 -31.68 -4.05 -17.46
C GLY A 204 -31.85 -5.51 -17.07
N ASN A 205 -31.38 -6.41 -17.92
CA ASN A 205 -31.56 -7.85 -17.73
C ASN A 205 -30.24 -8.53 -17.35
N THR A 206 -30.33 -9.51 -16.46
CA THR A 206 -29.24 -10.42 -16.09
C THR A 206 -27.97 -9.69 -15.60
N ARG A 207 -28.15 -8.68 -14.73
CA ARG A 207 -27.07 -7.86 -14.15
C ARG A 207 -26.90 -8.15 -12.66
N THR A 208 -25.73 -7.84 -12.11
CA THR A 208 -25.48 -7.90 -10.65
C THR A 208 -25.59 -6.54 -9.98
N ASP A 209 -25.43 -5.45 -10.74
CA ASP A 209 -25.46 -4.08 -10.26
C ASP A 209 -25.76 -3.10 -11.41
N PHE A 210 -26.03 -1.84 -11.08
CA PHE A 210 -26.18 -0.75 -12.04
C PHE A 210 -25.86 0.60 -11.39
N SER A 211 -25.66 1.61 -12.23
CA SER A 211 -25.27 2.97 -11.82
C SER A 211 -26.28 4.00 -12.30
N VAL A 212 -26.54 5.00 -11.45
CA VAL A 212 -27.36 6.17 -11.80
C VAL A 212 -26.58 7.42 -11.45
N PHE A 213 -26.45 8.32 -12.43
CA PHE A 213 -25.86 9.64 -12.28
C PHE A 213 -26.97 10.67 -12.38
N VAL A 214 -27.03 11.57 -11.42
CA VAL A 214 -28.04 12.61 -11.32
C VAL A 214 -27.31 13.94 -11.23
N GLU A 215 -27.43 14.79 -12.25
CA GLU A 215 -26.65 16.03 -12.37
C GLU A 215 -27.54 17.19 -12.82
N PRO A 216 -27.29 18.45 -12.40
CA PRO A 216 -28.02 19.60 -12.94
C PRO A 216 -27.93 19.69 -14.47
N ASP A 217 -26.70 19.57 -14.98
CA ASP A 217 -26.40 19.45 -16.41
C ASP A 217 -25.60 18.16 -16.62
N THR A 218 -25.99 17.35 -17.61
CA THR A 218 -25.28 16.10 -17.87
C THR A 218 -23.85 16.39 -18.33
N SER A 219 -22.89 15.82 -17.60
CA SER A 219 -21.49 15.82 -17.98
C SER A 219 -21.16 14.73 -18.99
N PHE A 220 -22.10 13.83 -19.27
CA PHE A 220 -21.90 12.67 -20.12
C PHE A 220 -22.10 12.99 -21.61
N ARG A 221 -21.35 12.26 -22.44
CA ARG A 221 -21.49 12.19 -23.88
C ARG A 221 -21.68 10.73 -24.30
N SER A 222 -22.55 10.51 -25.27
CA SER A 222 -22.84 9.18 -25.82
C SER A 222 -22.06 8.94 -27.11
N PHE A 223 -21.38 7.80 -27.18
CA PHE A 223 -20.67 7.31 -28.35
C PHE A 223 -21.19 5.91 -28.64
N LYS A 224 -21.87 5.75 -29.78
CA LYS A 224 -22.51 4.49 -30.15
C LYS A 224 -21.87 3.93 -31.43
N ASN A 225 -21.47 2.67 -31.37
CA ASN A 225 -21.07 1.89 -32.54
C ASN A 225 -21.92 0.61 -32.66
N ASN A 226 -21.56 -0.27 -33.59
CA ASN A 226 -22.28 -1.53 -33.83
C ASN A 226 -22.17 -2.55 -32.69
N THR A 227 -21.31 -2.30 -31.70
CA THR A 227 -21.02 -3.23 -30.61
C THR A 227 -21.69 -2.80 -29.30
N VAL A 228 -21.57 -1.53 -28.91
CA VAL A 228 -22.09 -1.00 -27.62
C VAL A 228 -22.25 0.52 -27.67
N GLU A 229 -23.16 1.05 -26.86
CA GLU A 229 -23.23 2.48 -26.54
C GLU A 229 -22.39 2.78 -25.29
N VAL A 230 -21.41 3.66 -25.43
CA VAL A 230 -20.59 4.14 -24.32
C VAL A 230 -21.02 5.55 -23.89
N LEU A 231 -21.36 5.68 -22.61
CA LEU A 231 -21.63 6.97 -21.97
C LEU A 231 -20.43 7.38 -21.13
N THR A 232 -19.75 8.48 -21.49
CA THR A 232 -18.54 8.91 -20.78
C THR A 232 -18.57 10.38 -20.42
N ASN A 233 -18.11 10.70 -19.20
CA ASN A 233 -17.77 12.04 -18.77
C ASN A 233 -16.28 12.15 -18.39
N LEU A 234 -15.46 11.20 -18.87
CA LEU A 234 -14.03 11.22 -18.61
C LEU A 234 -13.42 12.52 -19.13
N ARG A 235 -12.74 13.22 -18.25
CA ARG A 235 -12.00 14.43 -18.59
C ARG A 235 -10.71 14.03 -19.30
N GLY A 236 -10.45 14.64 -20.45
CA GLY A 236 -9.20 14.55 -21.21
C GLY A 236 -8.49 15.89 -21.28
N TYR A 237 -7.17 15.86 -21.48
CA TYR A 237 -6.38 17.05 -21.80
C TYR A 237 -6.52 17.30 -23.31
N LYS A 238 -6.96 18.50 -23.71
CA LYS A 238 -6.95 19.11 -25.06
C LYS A 238 -7.40 18.30 -26.31
N ALA A 239 -7.78 17.03 -26.22
CA ALA A 239 -8.25 16.24 -27.36
C ALA A 239 -9.65 16.71 -27.81
N ASP A 240 -9.82 16.90 -29.12
CA ASP A 240 -11.10 17.23 -29.75
C ASP A 240 -12.10 16.07 -29.59
N GLU A 241 -13.41 16.37 -29.60
CA GLU A 241 -14.48 15.38 -29.46
C GLU A 241 -14.42 14.30 -30.56
N ILE A 242 -14.00 14.67 -31.78
CA ILE A 242 -13.82 13.72 -32.88
C ILE A 242 -12.69 12.73 -32.56
N GLN A 243 -11.57 13.21 -32.02
CA GLN A 243 -10.44 12.35 -31.63
C GLN A 243 -10.84 11.37 -30.53
N LYS A 244 -11.62 11.84 -29.55
CA LYS A 244 -12.19 10.97 -28.51
C LYS A 244 -13.10 9.90 -29.12
N ALA A 245 -13.98 10.24 -30.05
CA ALA A 245 -14.86 9.28 -30.71
C ALA A 245 -14.06 8.17 -31.41
N ILE A 246 -13.01 8.54 -32.16
CA ILE A 246 -12.13 7.59 -32.86
C ILE A 246 -11.39 6.69 -31.86
N ALA A 247 -10.83 7.27 -30.79
CA ALA A 247 -10.14 6.54 -29.75
C ALA A 247 -11.06 5.55 -29.02
N ILE A 248 -12.28 5.97 -28.69
CA ILE A 248 -13.30 5.14 -28.05
C ILE A 248 -13.68 3.97 -28.96
N ASP A 249 -13.99 4.22 -30.23
CA ASP A 249 -14.37 3.18 -31.19
C ASP A 249 -13.27 2.15 -31.38
N ARG A 250 -12.01 2.60 -31.51
CA ARG A 250 -10.84 1.71 -31.59
C ARG A 250 -10.71 0.85 -30.34
N ILE A 251 -10.80 1.44 -29.15
CA ILE A 251 -10.67 0.70 -27.88
C ILE A 251 -11.79 -0.33 -27.72
N VAL A 252 -13.03 0.04 -28.03
CA VAL A 252 -14.19 -0.85 -27.96
C VAL A 252 -14.04 -2.01 -28.94
N THR A 253 -13.61 -1.74 -30.18
CA THR A 253 -13.38 -2.76 -31.21
C THR A 253 -12.26 -3.69 -30.81
N PHE A 254 -11.09 -3.16 -30.46
CA PHE A 254 -9.94 -3.94 -29.99
C PHE A 254 -10.29 -4.84 -28.80
N THR A 255 -11.00 -4.29 -27.81
CA THR A 255 -11.44 -5.07 -26.64
C THR A 255 -12.37 -6.20 -27.07
N SER A 256 -13.30 -5.92 -27.97
CA SER A 256 -14.29 -6.90 -28.42
C SER A 256 -13.66 -8.05 -29.20
N ASP A 257 -12.65 -7.75 -30.02
CA ASP A 257 -11.92 -8.74 -30.80
C ASP A 257 -10.99 -9.59 -29.92
N LEU A 258 -10.33 -8.97 -28.93
CA LEU A 258 -9.39 -9.68 -28.07
C LEU A 258 -10.11 -10.56 -27.03
N ILE A 259 -11.08 -10.01 -26.29
CA ILE A 259 -11.69 -10.64 -25.10
C ILE A 259 -13.20 -10.88 -25.19
N GLY A 260 -13.85 -10.52 -26.31
CA GLY A 260 -15.24 -10.85 -26.64
C GLY A 260 -16.20 -9.66 -26.56
N LYS A 261 -17.43 -9.83 -27.04
CA LYS A 261 -18.41 -8.73 -27.08
C LYS A 261 -19.01 -8.44 -25.69
N PRO A 262 -19.42 -7.18 -25.40
CA PRO A 262 -20.21 -6.86 -24.21
C PRO A 262 -21.53 -7.65 -24.15
N HIS A 263 -21.98 -8.02 -22.96
CA HIS A 263 -23.31 -8.64 -22.78
C HIS A 263 -24.44 -7.60 -22.65
N THR A 264 -24.08 -6.32 -22.59
CA THR A 264 -24.98 -5.21 -22.32
C THR A 264 -24.88 -4.19 -23.43
N GLU A 265 -26.01 -3.62 -23.83
CA GLU A 265 -26.08 -2.62 -24.92
C GLU A 265 -25.42 -1.29 -24.55
N LYS A 266 -25.31 -0.99 -23.26
CA LYS A 266 -24.84 0.28 -22.73
C LYS A 266 -23.83 0.09 -21.59
N ILE A 267 -22.73 0.85 -21.62
CA ILE A 267 -21.69 0.88 -20.59
C ILE A 267 -21.35 2.33 -20.25
N THR A 268 -21.37 2.68 -18.97
CA THR A 268 -20.88 3.97 -18.48
C THR A 268 -19.38 3.91 -18.21
N VAL A 269 -18.66 4.98 -18.55
CA VAL A 269 -17.23 5.16 -18.25
C VAL A 269 -17.08 6.51 -17.57
N ALA A 270 -17.18 6.52 -16.23
CA ALA A 270 -17.24 7.77 -15.47
C ALA A 270 -15.87 8.23 -14.94
N GLN A 271 -15.69 9.53 -14.80
CA GLN A 271 -14.54 10.14 -14.15
C GLN A 271 -14.34 9.61 -12.72
N ALA A 272 -15.43 9.43 -11.97
CA ALA A 272 -15.41 8.92 -10.61
C ALA A 272 -14.93 7.45 -10.53
N ASP A 273 -15.25 6.62 -11.53
CA ASP A 273 -14.76 5.24 -11.61
C ASP A 273 -13.24 5.22 -11.83
N TYR A 274 -12.74 6.11 -12.69
CA TYR A 274 -11.31 6.28 -12.87
C TYR A 274 -10.62 6.79 -11.60
N ASP A 275 -11.17 7.80 -10.93
CA ASP A 275 -10.56 8.37 -9.73
C ASP A 275 -10.53 7.37 -8.56
N ARG A 276 -11.44 6.38 -8.57
CA ARG A 276 -11.46 5.26 -7.61
C ARG A 276 -10.38 4.21 -7.91
N ASN A 277 -10.11 3.92 -9.18
CA ASN A 277 -9.07 2.97 -9.62
C ASN A 277 -8.16 3.60 -10.71
N PRO A 278 -7.39 4.65 -10.37
CA PRO A 278 -6.63 5.41 -11.36
C PRO A 278 -5.46 4.60 -11.92
N PHE A 279 -4.95 4.99 -13.09
CA PHE A 279 -3.65 4.48 -13.53
C PHE A 279 -2.54 5.10 -12.64
N TYR A 280 -2.02 4.32 -11.70
CA TYR A 280 -0.98 4.78 -10.79
C TYR A 280 0.34 5.02 -11.55
N GLY A 281 0.94 6.20 -11.37
CA GLY A 281 2.15 6.64 -12.06
C GLY A 281 1.91 7.82 -13.02
N LEU A 282 0.79 7.83 -13.75
CA LEU A 282 0.46 8.91 -14.71
C LEU A 282 -0.21 10.13 -14.05
N ASN A 283 -0.94 9.92 -12.95
CA ASN A 283 -1.87 10.92 -12.40
C ASN A 283 -1.30 11.73 -11.23
N GLN A 284 -0.04 11.54 -10.89
CA GLN A 284 0.58 12.10 -9.69
C GLN A 284 1.37 13.39 -9.96
N MET A 285 1.46 13.84 -11.22
CA MET A 285 2.12 15.07 -11.59
C MET A 285 1.10 16.16 -11.98
N PRO A 286 1.36 17.45 -11.67
CA PRO A 286 0.61 18.56 -12.24
C PRO A 286 0.46 18.44 -13.75
N THR A 287 -0.68 18.84 -14.28
CA THR A 287 -1.08 18.59 -15.68
C THR A 287 -0.10 19.15 -16.72
N PHE A 288 0.60 20.24 -16.41
CA PHE A 288 1.64 20.84 -17.25
C PHE A 288 2.99 20.11 -17.22
N LEU A 289 3.19 19.16 -16.29
CA LEU A 289 4.39 18.32 -16.16
C LEU A 289 4.18 16.90 -16.67
N VAL A 290 2.97 16.55 -17.13
CA VAL A 290 2.69 15.18 -17.59
C VAL A 290 3.44 14.95 -18.91
N PRO A 291 4.37 13.98 -18.95
CA PRO A 291 5.30 13.85 -20.08
C PRO A 291 4.74 13.02 -21.23
N PHE A 292 3.43 12.85 -21.32
CA PHE A 292 2.77 11.98 -22.29
C PHE A 292 1.91 12.79 -23.25
N PRO A 293 1.72 12.31 -24.50
CA PRO A 293 0.72 12.89 -25.40
C PRO A 293 -0.69 12.83 -24.79
N ASP A 294 -1.47 13.88 -25.03
CA ASP A 294 -2.83 14.01 -24.52
C ASP A 294 -3.75 12.86 -24.96
N ASP A 295 -3.65 12.44 -26.22
CA ASP A 295 -4.42 11.31 -26.78
C ASP A 295 -4.11 10.00 -26.05
N PHE A 296 -2.82 9.71 -25.81
CA PHE A 296 -2.39 8.53 -25.07
C PHE A 296 -2.93 8.50 -23.64
N LEU A 297 -2.89 9.64 -22.94
CA LEU A 297 -3.41 9.77 -21.58
C LEU A 297 -4.92 9.51 -21.53
N PHE A 298 -5.67 10.09 -22.48
CA PHE A 298 -7.10 9.84 -22.61
C PHE A 298 -7.37 8.37 -22.86
N GLU A 299 -6.67 7.75 -23.80
CA GLU A 299 -6.87 6.35 -24.17
C GLU A 299 -6.57 5.39 -23.03
N ILE A 300 -5.47 5.56 -22.30
CA ILE A 300 -5.14 4.67 -21.19
C ILE A 300 -6.12 4.81 -20.04
N LYS A 301 -6.56 6.05 -19.77
CA LYS A 301 -7.61 6.33 -18.80
C LYS A 301 -8.94 5.70 -19.21
N PHE A 302 -9.34 5.89 -20.46
CA PHE A 302 -10.57 5.33 -21.01
C PHE A 302 -10.51 3.81 -21.03
N LEU A 303 -9.48 3.20 -21.62
CA LEU A 303 -9.28 1.76 -21.71
C LEU A 303 -9.34 1.09 -20.34
N LYS A 304 -8.60 1.59 -19.35
CA LYS A 304 -8.62 1.02 -18.00
C LYS A 304 -10.02 1.06 -17.38
N THR A 305 -10.69 2.21 -17.48
CA THR A 305 -12.01 2.43 -16.87
C THR A 305 -13.11 1.64 -17.59
N TYR A 306 -13.07 1.63 -18.93
CA TYR A 306 -13.95 0.83 -19.77
C TYR A 306 -13.79 -0.65 -19.46
N LEU A 307 -12.57 -1.19 -19.43
CA LEU A 307 -12.32 -2.59 -19.08
C LEU A 307 -12.80 -2.93 -17.67
N ASN A 308 -12.66 -2.03 -16.69
CA ASN A 308 -13.16 -2.25 -15.33
C ASN A 308 -14.68 -2.48 -15.34
N ASN A 309 -15.43 -1.61 -16.02
CA ASN A 309 -16.88 -1.66 -16.04
C ASN A 309 -17.39 -2.76 -16.97
N TYR A 310 -16.75 -2.96 -18.13
CA TYR A 310 -16.98 -4.07 -19.05
C TYR A 310 -16.84 -5.43 -18.34
N LEU A 311 -15.73 -5.68 -17.64
CA LEU A 311 -15.51 -6.97 -17.00
C LEU A 311 -16.49 -7.22 -15.85
N LYS A 312 -16.86 -6.19 -15.08
CA LYS A 312 -17.89 -6.31 -14.03
C LYS A 312 -19.28 -6.58 -14.57
N ASN A 313 -19.62 -6.06 -15.74
CA ASN A 313 -20.91 -6.30 -16.39
C ASN A 313 -20.95 -7.67 -17.08
N ASN A 314 -19.82 -8.15 -17.58
CA ASN A 314 -19.73 -9.38 -18.36
C ASN A 314 -19.43 -10.62 -17.52
N LEU A 315 -18.54 -10.54 -16.52
CA LEU A 315 -18.11 -11.67 -15.70
C LEU A 315 -18.95 -11.73 -14.42
N LYS A 316 -19.67 -12.83 -14.22
CA LYS A 316 -20.58 -13.05 -13.08
C LYS A 316 -19.87 -13.87 -11.99
N LEU A 317 -18.65 -13.48 -11.63
CA LEU A 317 -17.82 -14.14 -10.60
C LEU A 317 -18.05 -13.51 -9.22
N ASP A 318 -17.50 -14.12 -8.17
CA ASP A 318 -17.40 -13.43 -6.87
C ASP A 318 -16.25 -12.40 -6.94
N PRO A 319 -16.54 -11.09 -6.99
CA PRO A 319 -15.51 -10.06 -7.18
C PRO A 319 -14.55 -9.93 -5.99
N ARG A 320 -14.83 -10.56 -4.84
CA ARG A 320 -13.92 -10.58 -3.69
C ARG A 320 -12.95 -11.75 -3.77
N LYS A 321 -13.43 -12.96 -4.07
CA LYS A 321 -12.61 -14.18 -4.13
C LYS A 321 -11.86 -14.31 -5.46
N ASP A 322 -12.56 -14.10 -6.57
CA ASP A 322 -12.05 -14.36 -7.92
C ASP A 322 -11.48 -13.09 -8.59
N ASN A 323 -11.16 -12.06 -7.79
CA ASN A 323 -10.73 -10.74 -8.24
C ASN A 323 -9.53 -10.78 -9.22
N TRP A 324 -8.62 -11.76 -9.06
CA TRP A 324 -7.44 -11.88 -9.91
C TRP A 324 -7.78 -12.14 -11.39
N ILE A 325 -8.93 -12.75 -11.68
CA ILE A 325 -9.38 -12.98 -13.06
C ILE A 325 -9.77 -11.65 -13.70
N TYR A 326 -10.54 -10.82 -12.99
CA TYR A 326 -10.89 -9.47 -13.44
C TYR A 326 -9.63 -8.63 -13.68
N ASP A 327 -8.74 -8.56 -12.68
CA ASP A 327 -7.52 -7.75 -12.79
C ASP A 327 -6.56 -8.31 -13.85
N GLY A 328 -6.45 -9.64 -13.95
CA GLY A 328 -5.63 -10.33 -14.94
C GLY A 328 -6.04 -10.00 -16.36
N ILE A 329 -7.33 -10.19 -16.70
CA ILE A 329 -7.85 -9.91 -18.04
C ILE A 329 -7.75 -8.41 -18.37
N GLN A 330 -8.03 -7.54 -17.41
CA GLN A 330 -7.90 -6.09 -17.58
C GLN A 330 -6.46 -5.72 -17.97
N VAL A 331 -5.47 -6.11 -17.17
CA VAL A 331 -4.08 -5.73 -17.39
C VAL A 331 -3.50 -6.45 -18.62
N TYR A 332 -3.87 -7.71 -18.88
CA TYR A 332 -3.52 -8.43 -20.11
C TYR A 332 -3.97 -7.63 -21.35
N THR A 333 -5.23 -7.19 -21.38
CA THR A 333 -5.79 -6.42 -22.50
C THR A 333 -5.09 -5.07 -22.65
N MET A 334 -4.80 -4.38 -21.54
CA MET A 334 -4.04 -3.12 -21.56
C MET A 334 -2.63 -3.29 -22.11
N MET A 335 -1.90 -4.33 -21.67
CA MET A 335 -0.55 -4.60 -22.17
C MET A 335 -0.54 -4.88 -23.66
N ARG A 336 -1.51 -5.65 -24.16
CA ARG A 336 -1.68 -5.94 -25.59
C ARG A 336 -2.03 -4.70 -26.40
N TYR A 337 -2.89 -3.83 -25.88
CA TYR A 337 -3.20 -2.56 -26.53
C TYR A 337 -1.98 -1.65 -26.68
N ILE A 338 -1.16 -1.56 -25.63
CA ILE A 338 0.10 -0.80 -25.67
C ILE A 338 1.09 -1.39 -26.66
N GLU A 339 1.24 -2.71 -26.69
CA GLU A 339 2.12 -3.39 -27.65
C GLU A 339 1.71 -3.13 -29.11
N GLU A 340 0.41 -3.04 -29.38
CA GLU A 340 -0.11 -2.85 -30.73
C GLU A 340 -0.08 -1.38 -31.19
N TYR A 341 -0.52 -0.45 -30.34
CA TYR A 341 -0.70 0.97 -30.74
C TYR A 341 0.37 1.92 -30.23
N TYR A 342 1.14 1.54 -29.20
CA TYR A 342 2.15 2.40 -28.56
C TYR A 342 3.46 1.67 -28.20
N PRO A 343 4.07 0.88 -29.11
CA PRO A 343 5.22 0.04 -28.79
C PRO A 343 6.47 0.80 -28.35
N ASP A 344 6.64 2.05 -28.81
CA ASP A 344 7.80 2.89 -28.49
C ASP A 344 7.59 3.80 -27.25
N CYS A 345 6.41 3.72 -26.62
CA CYS A 345 6.10 4.56 -25.47
C CYS A 345 6.95 4.15 -24.26
N LYS A 346 7.67 5.11 -23.67
CA LYS A 346 8.46 4.91 -22.44
C LYS A 346 7.63 5.08 -21.18
N MET A 347 8.08 4.47 -20.08
CA MET A 347 7.43 4.54 -18.77
C MET A 347 7.30 5.99 -18.24
N THR A 348 8.20 6.89 -18.63
CA THR A 348 8.15 8.31 -18.23
C THR A 348 7.84 9.26 -19.38
N GLY A 349 7.32 8.74 -20.49
CA GLY A 349 7.02 9.52 -21.69
C GLY A 349 8.25 10.31 -22.14
N ARG A 350 8.05 11.57 -22.54
CA ARG A 350 9.08 12.47 -23.09
C ARG A 350 10.18 12.87 -22.09
N ILE A 351 10.08 12.51 -20.80
CA ILE A 351 11.18 12.76 -19.83
C ILE A 351 12.44 12.00 -20.25
N SER A 352 12.29 10.80 -20.84
CA SER A 352 13.40 10.00 -21.36
C SER A 352 14.23 10.73 -22.43
N ASP A 353 13.62 11.67 -23.15
CA ASP A 353 14.23 12.29 -24.32
C ASP A 353 15.26 13.35 -23.94
N PHE A 354 15.15 13.93 -22.74
CA PHE A 354 16.12 14.90 -22.23
C PHE A 354 17.49 14.25 -22.01
N LYS A 355 18.54 14.87 -22.54
CA LYS A 355 19.93 14.36 -22.45
C LYS A 355 20.38 14.05 -21.02
N LEU A 356 19.95 14.85 -20.03
CA LEU A 356 20.27 14.66 -18.61
C LEU A 356 19.74 13.32 -18.05
N PHE A 357 18.63 12.81 -18.61
CA PHE A 357 17.91 11.65 -18.10
C PHE A 357 18.20 10.34 -18.85
N LYS A 358 18.93 10.40 -19.98
CA LYS A 358 19.34 9.20 -20.75
C LYS A 358 20.19 8.20 -19.96
N GLY A 359 20.87 8.64 -18.90
CA GLY A 359 21.68 7.76 -18.05
C GLY A 359 20.87 6.87 -17.10
N PHE A 360 19.62 7.25 -16.79
CA PHE A 360 18.76 6.59 -15.80
C PHE A 360 17.97 5.45 -16.43
N HIS A 361 18.15 4.24 -15.93
CA HIS A 361 17.45 3.05 -16.40
C HIS A 361 15.93 3.20 -16.22
N LEU A 362 15.48 3.62 -15.04
CA LEU A 362 14.06 3.80 -14.72
C LEU A 362 13.33 4.68 -15.75
N LEU A 363 13.98 5.76 -16.18
CA LEU A 363 13.35 6.75 -17.06
C LEU A 363 13.23 6.26 -18.51
N ASN A 364 14.02 5.26 -18.92
CA ASN A 364 14.11 4.79 -20.29
C ASN A 364 13.47 3.40 -20.52
N LEU A 365 12.79 2.85 -19.51
CA LEU A 365 12.02 1.61 -19.64
C LEU A 365 10.88 1.73 -20.64
N GLU A 366 10.54 0.63 -21.32
CA GLU A 366 9.30 0.57 -22.08
C GLU A 366 8.09 0.65 -21.13
N PHE A 367 6.97 1.16 -21.62
CA PHE A 367 5.77 1.36 -20.81
C PHE A 367 5.30 0.05 -20.16
N ASN A 368 5.29 -1.08 -20.87
CA ASN A 368 4.84 -2.35 -20.31
C ASN A 368 5.81 -2.96 -19.27
N GLU A 369 7.08 -2.56 -19.24
CA GLU A 369 8.04 -3.10 -18.25
C GLU A 369 7.70 -2.65 -16.82
N GLN A 370 7.01 -1.51 -16.67
CA GLN A 370 6.63 -0.95 -15.37
C GLN A 370 5.83 -1.92 -14.50
N TYR A 371 4.95 -2.72 -15.12
CA TYR A 371 4.08 -3.67 -14.42
C TYR A 371 4.91 -4.67 -13.60
N SER A 372 6.03 -5.15 -14.17
CA SER A 372 6.91 -6.12 -13.50
C SER A 372 7.59 -5.52 -12.28
N TYR A 373 8.01 -4.27 -12.37
CA TYR A 373 8.70 -3.58 -11.30
C TYR A 373 7.77 -3.23 -10.13
N PHE A 374 6.52 -2.88 -10.40
CA PHE A 374 5.51 -2.67 -9.35
C PHE A 374 5.24 -3.95 -8.56
N TYR A 375 5.18 -5.11 -9.22
CA TYR A 375 5.15 -6.40 -8.53
C TYR A 375 6.43 -6.63 -7.70
N LEU A 376 7.61 -6.41 -8.29
CA LEU A 376 8.89 -6.66 -7.63
C LEU A 376 9.10 -5.78 -6.40
N LEU A 377 8.55 -4.57 -6.34
CA LEU A 377 8.57 -3.72 -5.14
C LEU A 377 8.06 -4.48 -3.90
N MET A 378 6.99 -5.26 -4.07
CA MET A 378 6.36 -6.02 -3.00
C MET A 378 7.06 -7.35 -2.76
N ALA A 379 7.45 -8.05 -3.83
CA ALA A 379 8.19 -9.30 -3.73
C ALA A 379 9.50 -9.13 -2.96
N ARG A 380 10.27 -8.05 -3.26
CA ARG A 380 11.56 -7.71 -2.64
C ARG A 380 11.44 -7.24 -1.18
N LYS A 381 10.25 -6.81 -0.76
CA LYS A 381 9.93 -6.49 0.64
C LYS A 381 9.36 -7.69 1.40
N ASN A 382 9.24 -8.85 0.75
CA ASN A 382 8.55 -10.02 1.28
C ASN A 382 7.07 -9.72 1.62
N LEU A 383 6.42 -8.76 0.94
CA LEU A 383 5.04 -8.32 1.18
C LEU A 383 4.05 -8.66 0.05
N ASP A 384 4.52 -9.27 -1.04
CA ASP A 384 3.64 -9.80 -2.08
C ASP A 384 2.77 -10.95 -1.54
N GLN A 385 1.55 -11.04 -2.03
CA GLN A 385 0.56 -12.04 -1.63
C GLN A 385 0.15 -12.89 -2.85
N PRO A 386 -0.31 -14.13 -2.65
CA PRO A 386 -0.90 -14.94 -3.72
C PRO A 386 -2.03 -14.18 -4.43
N LEU A 387 -2.16 -14.39 -5.74
CA LEU A 387 -3.22 -13.77 -6.54
C LEU A 387 -4.60 -14.32 -6.19
N GLY A 388 -4.68 -15.62 -5.90
CA GLY A 388 -5.92 -16.28 -5.48
C GLY A 388 -6.43 -15.91 -4.08
N ASN A 389 -5.70 -15.07 -3.32
CA ASN A 389 -6.18 -14.61 -2.02
C ASN A 389 -7.36 -13.64 -2.20
N SER A 390 -8.36 -13.73 -1.31
CA SER A 390 -9.48 -12.81 -1.31
C SER A 390 -9.04 -11.36 -1.13
N LYS A 391 -9.65 -10.45 -1.89
CA LYS A 391 -9.28 -9.03 -1.99
C LYS A 391 -9.18 -8.30 -0.65
N ASN A 392 -10.04 -8.65 0.31
CA ASN A 392 -10.07 -8.07 1.66
C ASN A 392 -8.84 -8.38 2.52
N THR A 393 -8.10 -9.44 2.18
CA THR A 393 -6.84 -9.82 2.86
C THR A 393 -5.62 -9.11 2.27
N LEU A 394 -5.77 -8.48 1.10
CA LEU A 394 -4.68 -7.81 0.42
C LEU A 394 -4.36 -6.47 1.10
N ILE A 395 -3.08 -6.20 1.32
CA ILE A 395 -2.60 -4.86 1.64
C ILE A 395 -2.91 -3.92 0.47
N LYS A 396 -3.13 -2.63 0.77
CA LYS A 396 -3.64 -1.65 -0.21
C LYS A 396 -2.81 -1.61 -1.50
N PHE A 397 -1.49 -1.62 -1.39
CA PHE A 397 -0.63 -1.61 -2.58
C PHE A 397 -0.79 -2.88 -3.45
N ASN A 398 -0.96 -4.05 -2.82
CA ASN A 398 -1.23 -5.28 -3.55
C ASN A 398 -2.61 -5.25 -4.21
N GLU A 399 -3.64 -4.84 -3.47
CA GLU A 399 -5.02 -4.73 -3.97
C GLU A 399 -5.13 -3.77 -5.16
N GLN A 400 -4.47 -2.61 -5.12
CA GLN A 400 -4.63 -1.57 -6.13
C GLN A 400 -3.61 -1.66 -7.28
N ILE A 401 -2.44 -2.25 -7.03
CA ILE A 401 -1.28 -2.15 -7.95
C ILE A 401 -0.61 -3.51 -8.14
N ALA A 402 0.14 -4.01 -7.16
CA ALA A 402 1.09 -5.09 -7.38
C ALA A 402 0.44 -6.42 -7.77
N SER A 403 -0.65 -6.83 -7.10
CA SER A 403 -1.33 -8.09 -7.46
C SER A 403 -2.05 -7.96 -8.80
N LYS A 404 -2.67 -6.79 -9.08
CA LYS A 404 -3.32 -6.55 -10.37
C LYS A 404 -2.34 -6.72 -11.52
N TYR A 405 -1.20 -6.04 -11.41
CA TYR A 405 -0.17 -6.04 -12.44
C TYR A 405 0.50 -7.40 -12.57
N ARG A 406 0.75 -8.09 -11.44
CA ARG A 406 1.23 -9.48 -11.45
C ARG A 406 0.23 -10.41 -12.14
N ALA A 407 -1.07 -10.27 -11.95
CA ALA A 407 -2.08 -11.11 -12.61
C ALA A 407 -2.03 -10.94 -14.15
N GLY A 408 -1.98 -9.70 -14.64
CA GLY A 408 -1.82 -9.43 -16.07
C GLY A 408 -0.51 -9.97 -16.65
N LEU A 409 0.62 -9.73 -15.98
CA LEU A 409 1.91 -10.30 -16.36
C LEU A 409 1.88 -11.82 -16.41
N SER A 410 1.14 -12.45 -15.50
CA SER A 410 1.02 -13.91 -15.45
C SER A 410 0.25 -14.44 -16.66
N LEU A 411 -0.81 -13.75 -17.11
CA LEU A 411 -1.50 -14.10 -18.36
C LEU A 411 -0.62 -13.85 -19.60
N ILE A 412 0.15 -12.77 -19.64
CA ILE A 412 1.13 -12.52 -20.72
C ILE A 412 2.21 -13.60 -20.75
N TYR A 413 2.71 -14.02 -19.58
CA TYR A 413 3.65 -15.14 -19.46
C TYR A 413 3.05 -16.43 -20.02
N LEU A 414 1.83 -16.77 -19.60
CA LEU A 414 1.14 -17.97 -20.09
C LEU A 414 0.93 -17.91 -21.60
N ASP A 415 0.51 -16.76 -22.13
CA ASP A 415 0.26 -16.55 -23.56
C ASP A 415 1.55 -16.69 -24.39
N ASN A 416 2.66 -16.10 -23.92
CA ASN A 416 3.97 -16.20 -24.56
C ASN A 416 4.55 -17.63 -24.52
N TYR A 417 4.22 -18.42 -23.50
CA TYR A 417 4.63 -19.82 -23.38
C TYR A 417 3.78 -20.75 -24.24
N LEU A 418 2.45 -20.58 -24.25
CA LEU A 418 1.53 -21.41 -25.02
C LEU A 418 1.59 -21.11 -26.52
N GLY A 419 1.66 -19.83 -26.89
CA GLY A 419 1.53 -19.37 -28.27
C GLY A 419 0.13 -19.59 -28.84
N ASN A 420 -0.01 -19.46 -30.16
CA ASN A 420 -1.23 -19.80 -30.92
C ASN A 420 -2.53 -19.15 -30.43
N ASN A 421 -2.45 -18.00 -29.75
CA ASN A 421 -3.60 -17.28 -29.19
C ASN A 421 -4.46 -18.11 -28.21
N SER A 422 -3.90 -19.14 -27.56
CA SER A 422 -4.64 -20.02 -26.63
C SER A 422 -5.28 -19.25 -25.46
N VAL A 423 -4.57 -18.26 -24.90
CA VAL A 423 -5.09 -17.48 -23.75
C VAL A 423 -6.23 -16.56 -24.19
N SER A 424 -6.06 -15.75 -25.23
CA SER A 424 -7.13 -14.87 -25.73
C SER A 424 -8.39 -15.66 -26.15
N THR A 425 -8.21 -16.83 -26.75
CA THR A 425 -9.33 -17.73 -27.11
C THR A 425 -10.08 -18.23 -25.88
N SER A 426 -9.35 -18.62 -24.83
CA SER A 426 -9.95 -19.05 -23.56
C SER A 426 -10.70 -17.92 -22.86
N ILE A 427 -10.18 -16.69 -22.92
CA ILE A 427 -10.86 -15.50 -22.37
C ILE A 427 -12.17 -15.23 -23.12
N ARG A 428 -12.19 -15.29 -24.46
CA ARG A 428 -13.43 -15.11 -25.25
C ARG A 428 -14.48 -16.17 -24.92
N GLN A 429 -14.06 -17.43 -24.81
CA GLN A 429 -14.96 -18.53 -24.42
C GLN A 429 -15.50 -18.35 -23.00
N PHE A 430 -14.64 -17.91 -22.07
CA PHE A 430 -15.04 -17.66 -20.69
C PHE A 430 -16.03 -16.49 -20.58
N ASN A 431 -15.82 -15.44 -21.35
CA ASN A 431 -16.76 -14.34 -21.48
C ASN A 431 -18.13 -14.84 -21.96
N ALA A 432 -18.17 -15.56 -23.08
CA ALA A 432 -19.42 -16.14 -23.61
C ALA A 432 -20.14 -17.05 -22.59
N LEU A 433 -19.39 -17.87 -21.84
CA LEU A 433 -19.96 -18.73 -20.79
C LEU A 433 -20.65 -17.93 -19.67
N ASN A 434 -20.08 -16.77 -19.29
CA ASN A 434 -20.66 -15.90 -18.27
C ASN A 434 -21.92 -15.16 -18.76
N ALA A 435 -22.20 -15.14 -20.07
CA ALA A 435 -23.49 -14.67 -20.57
C ALA A 435 -24.63 -15.59 -20.10
N GLU A 436 -24.38 -16.91 -20.12
CA GLU A 436 -25.39 -17.95 -19.90
C GLU A 436 -25.57 -18.34 -18.42
N LYS A 437 -24.47 -18.43 -17.66
CA LYS A 437 -24.50 -18.89 -16.26
C LYS A 437 -23.60 -18.06 -15.35
N MET A 438 -23.72 -18.25 -14.04
CA MET A 438 -22.73 -17.73 -13.09
C MET A 438 -21.39 -18.43 -13.32
N GLY A 439 -20.33 -17.65 -13.48
CA GLY A 439 -18.99 -18.20 -13.64
C GLY A 439 -18.38 -18.61 -12.29
N ALA A 440 -17.41 -19.52 -12.37
CA ALA A 440 -16.47 -19.83 -11.30
C ALA A 440 -15.02 -19.82 -11.81
N GLN A 441 -14.05 -19.64 -10.91
CA GLN A 441 -12.64 -19.73 -11.25
C GLN A 441 -12.28 -21.05 -11.96
N ASN A 442 -12.89 -22.17 -11.55
CA ASN A 442 -12.62 -23.48 -12.13
C ASN A 442 -13.07 -23.60 -13.60
N ASP A 443 -14.10 -22.85 -14.02
CA ASP A 443 -14.51 -22.80 -15.43
C ASP A 443 -13.38 -22.19 -16.29
N PHE A 444 -12.74 -21.11 -15.81
CA PHE A 444 -11.65 -20.46 -16.54
C PHE A 444 -10.41 -21.36 -16.65
N GLU A 445 -10.07 -22.05 -15.57
CA GLU A 445 -8.99 -23.06 -15.56
C GLU A 445 -9.25 -24.19 -16.57
N THR A 446 -10.48 -24.70 -16.60
CA THR A 446 -10.90 -25.77 -17.53
C THR A 446 -10.78 -25.32 -18.98
N LEU A 447 -11.23 -24.10 -19.30
CA LEU A 447 -11.12 -23.55 -20.65
C LEU A 447 -9.67 -23.37 -21.09
N LEU A 448 -8.80 -22.83 -20.22
CA LEU A 448 -7.37 -22.70 -20.50
C LEU A 448 -6.73 -24.06 -20.81
N LYS A 449 -7.03 -25.09 -20.01
CA LYS A 449 -6.52 -26.45 -20.21
C LYS A 449 -7.03 -27.08 -21.51
N SER A 450 -8.27 -26.83 -21.90
CA SER A 450 -8.86 -27.38 -23.13
C SER A 450 -8.25 -26.80 -24.42
N ASN A 451 -7.72 -25.56 -24.37
CA ASN A 451 -7.14 -24.86 -25.53
C ASN A 451 -5.63 -25.09 -25.70
N THR A 452 -5.04 -26.06 -25.01
CA THR A 452 -3.62 -26.40 -25.12
C THR A 452 -3.37 -27.91 -24.93
N LYS A 453 -2.27 -28.40 -25.50
CA LYS A 453 -1.76 -29.76 -25.24
C LYS A 453 -0.67 -29.78 -24.16
N LYS A 454 -0.17 -28.62 -23.74
CA LYS A 454 0.86 -28.50 -22.71
C LYS A 454 0.22 -28.54 -21.32
N ASP A 455 0.92 -29.17 -20.37
CA ASP A 455 0.51 -29.10 -18.97
C ASP A 455 0.77 -27.69 -18.40
N ILE A 456 -0.27 -27.11 -17.81
CA ILE A 456 -0.27 -25.77 -17.21
C ILE A 456 -0.66 -25.78 -15.73
N ASP A 457 -0.67 -26.92 -15.05
CA ASP A 457 -1.00 -27.00 -13.61
C ASP A 457 -0.10 -26.10 -12.75
N TRP A 458 1.16 -25.93 -13.17
CA TRP A 458 2.12 -25.03 -12.53
C TRP A 458 1.62 -23.58 -12.51
N PHE A 459 0.81 -23.15 -13.49
CA PHE A 459 0.29 -21.79 -13.55
C PHE A 459 -0.61 -21.52 -12.35
N PHE A 460 -1.60 -22.38 -12.12
CA PHE A 460 -2.54 -22.22 -11.00
C PHE A 460 -1.88 -22.48 -9.66
N LYS A 461 -1.10 -23.57 -9.55
CA LYS A 461 -0.45 -23.96 -8.29
C LYS A 461 0.63 -22.98 -7.84
N THR A 462 1.51 -22.58 -8.75
CA THR A 462 2.70 -21.78 -8.42
C THR A 462 2.45 -20.29 -8.64
N ILE A 463 1.85 -19.88 -9.76
CA ILE A 463 1.74 -18.44 -10.08
C ILE A 463 0.55 -17.78 -9.40
N ILE A 464 -0.62 -18.42 -9.44
CA ILE A 464 -1.88 -17.85 -8.92
C ILE A 464 -2.02 -18.08 -7.41
N ASN A 465 -1.95 -19.34 -6.97
CA ASN A 465 -2.28 -19.72 -5.59
C ASN A 465 -1.07 -19.76 -4.64
N SER A 466 0.07 -19.21 -5.06
CA SER A 466 1.26 -19.13 -4.21
C SER A 466 2.00 -17.80 -4.33
N ARG A 467 2.87 -17.54 -3.35
CA ARG A 467 3.84 -16.45 -3.36
C ARG A 467 5.28 -16.93 -3.60
N GLU A 468 5.40 -18.13 -4.17
CA GLU A 468 6.69 -18.69 -4.54
C GLU A 468 7.37 -17.82 -5.60
N ILE A 469 8.69 -17.70 -5.48
CA ILE A 469 9.50 -16.85 -6.36
C ILE A 469 10.23 -17.71 -7.38
N ILE A 470 10.34 -17.18 -8.61
CA ILE A 470 11.09 -17.80 -9.69
C ILE A 470 12.48 -17.14 -9.72
N ASP A 471 13.55 -17.93 -9.69
CA ASP A 471 14.94 -17.44 -9.83
C ASP A 471 15.83 -18.55 -10.40
N TYR A 472 16.27 -18.38 -11.64
CA TYR A 472 17.18 -19.30 -12.32
C TYR A 472 18.55 -18.67 -12.55
N LYS A 473 19.57 -19.53 -12.67
CA LYS A 473 20.93 -19.10 -13.05
C LYS A 473 21.57 -20.16 -13.91
N PHE A 474 22.32 -19.73 -14.93
CA PHE A 474 23.20 -20.64 -15.67
C PHE A 474 24.30 -21.24 -14.77
N ALA A 475 24.50 -22.55 -14.89
CA ALA A 475 25.62 -23.30 -14.34
C ALA A 475 26.23 -24.20 -15.44
N ASN A 476 27.46 -24.67 -15.21
CA ASN A 476 28.16 -25.64 -16.08
C ASN A 476 28.08 -25.31 -17.58
N VAL A 477 28.38 -24.07 -17.94
CA VAL A 477 28.26 -23.59 -19.33
C VAL A 477 29.52 -23.93 -20.09
N SER A 478 29.38 -24.71 -21.16
CA SER A 478 30.42 -25.02 -22.14
C SER A 478 29.93 -24.68 -23.55
N LYS A 479 30.87 -24.46 -24.46
CA LYS A 479 30.56 -24.12 -25.86
C LYS A 479 31.48 -24.87 -26.81
N THR A 480 30.96 -25.16 -27.98
CA THR A 480 31.72 -25.54 -29.17
C THR A 480 31.55 -24.46 -30.25
N THR A 481 32.02 -24.72 -31.46
CA THR A 481 31.73 -23.85 -32.61
C THR A 481 30.23 -23.81 -32.91
N ASP A 482 29.55 -24.96 -32.81
CA ASP A 482 28.18 -25.12 -33.31
C ASP A 482 27.12 -25.24 -32.21
N SER A 483 27.51 -25.58 -30.99
CA SER A 483 26.60 -25.84 -29.87
C SER A 483 27.00 -25.14 -28.58
N ILE A 484 26.02 -24.91 -27.71
CA ILE A 484 26.22 -24.46 -26.34
C ILE A 484 25.50 -25.46 -25.43
N SER A 485 26.20 -25.90 -24.39
CA SER A 485 25.64 -26.76 -23.35
C SER A 485 25.67 -26.03 -22.00
N PHE A 486 24.60 -26.14 -21.24
CA PHE A 486 24.49 -25.52 -19.92
C PHE A 486 23.50 -26.26 -19.03
N SER A 487 23.63 -26.09 -17.72
CA SER A 487 22.59 -26.45 -16.75
C SER A 487 21.90 -25.20 -16.21
N LEU A 488 20.64 -25.35 -15.81
CA LEU A 488 19.87 -24.30 -15.14
C LEU A 488 19.79 -24.61 -13.64
N LYS A 489 20.52 -23.85 -12.83
CA LYS A 489 20.43 -23.93 -11.37
C LYS A 489 19.20 -23.15 -10.90
N ASN A 490 18.26 -23.88 -10.32
CA ASN A 490 17.07 -23.32 -9.69
C ASN A 490 17.38 -22.89 -8.24
N LYS A 491 17.34 -21.58 -7.97
CA LYS A 491 17.70 -21.06 -6.64
C LYS A 491 16.57 -21.14 -5.62
N THR A 492 15.33 -21.26 -6.08
CA THR A 492 14.12 -21.24 -5.25
C THR A 492 13.46 -22.61 -5.16
N LYS A 493 13.97 -23.61 -5.89
CA LYS A 493 13.41 -24.97 -6.00
C LYS A 493 12.01 -25.01 -6.64
N ILE A 494 11.67 -23.98 -7.42
CA ILE A 494 10.40 -23.86 -8.13
C ILE A 494 10.60 -24.14 -9.62
N ALA A 495 10.03 -25.21 -10.14
CA ALA A 495 10.16 -25.61 -11.54
C ALA A 495 8.99 -25.06 -12.37
N VAL A 496 9.26 -24.10 -13.25
CA VAL A 496 8.30 -23.50 -14.19
C VAL A 496 9.00 -23.25 -15.54
N PRO A 497 8.27 -23.23 -16.66
CA PRO A 497 8.87 -23.01 -17.98
C PRO A 497 9.60 -21.66 -18.07
N ILE A 498 10.83 -21.63 -18.60
CA ILE A 498 11.64 -20.41 -18.68
C ILE A 498 12.22 -20.22 -20.08
N SER A 499 12.25 -18.98 -20.58
CA SER A 499 12.81 -18.68 -21.90
C SER A 499 14.32 -18.47 -21.83
N VAL A 500 15.05 -19.03 -22.80
CA VAL A 500 16.50 -18.86 -22.97
C VAL A 500 16.78 -18.26 -24.35
N TYR A 501 17.63 -17.23 -24.35
CA TYR A 501 18.01 -16.46 -25.53
C TYR A 501 19.49 -16.61 -25.81
N GLY A 502 19.85 -16.69 -27.09
CA GLY A 502 21.19 -16.46 -27.58
C GLY A 502 21.29 -15.07 -28.18
N LEU A 503 22.32 -14.32 -27.82
CA LEU A 503 22.60 -12.98 -28.33
C LEU A 503 23.92 -12.96 -29.09
N LYS A 504 23.94 -12.25 -30.21
CA LYS A 504 25.15 -11.86 -30.96
C LYS A 504 25.15 -10.33 -31.07
N ASN A 505 26.08 -9.67 -30.37
CA ASN A 505 26.19 -8.20 -30.34
C ASN A 505 24.82 -7.53 -30.08
N ASP A 506 24.15 -7.99 -29.02
CA ASP A 506 22.83 -7.55 -28.55
C ASP A 506 21.64 -7.86 -29.48
N SER A 507 21.86 -8.50 -30.64
CA SER A 507 20.78 -9.05 -31.47
C SER A 507 20.41 -10.49 -31.07
N ILE A 508 19.11 -10.80 -31.01
CA ILE A 508 18.62 -12.14 -30.69
C ILE A 508 18.84 -13.08 -31.89
N VAL A 509 19.62 -14.15 -31.70
CA VAL A 509 19.87 -15.18 -32.73
C VAL A 509 19.04 -16.46 -32.51
N PHE A 510 18.58 -16.71 -31.28
CA PHE A 510 17.57 -17.72 -30.99
C PHE A 510 16.80 -17.42 -29.71
N LYS A 511 15.58 -17.96 -29.61
CA LYS A 511 14.75 -18.05 -28.40
C LYS A 511 14.27 -19.49 -28.24
N LYS A 512 14.38 -20.07 -27.06
CA LYS A 512 13.86 -21.40 -26.74
C LYS A 512 13.22 -21.43 -25.36
N TRP A 513 12.01 -21.98 -25.25
CA TRP A 513 11.39 -22.32 -23.97
C TRP A 513 11.95 -23.63 -23.46
N ILE A 514 12.37 -23.65 -22.20
CA ILE A 514 12.87 -24.83 -21.49
C ILE A 514 11.90 -25.13 -20.36
N GLU A 515 11.59 -26.42 -20.17
CA GLU A 515 10.79 -26.92 -19.05
C GLU A 515 11.74 -27.57 -18.04
N PRO A 516 12.26 -26.78 -17.08
CA PRO A 516 13.30 -27.26 -16.18
C PRO A 516 12.75 -28.33 -15.24
N LYS A 517 13.51 -29.43 -15.10
CA LYS A 517 13.27 -30.45 -14.08
C LYS A 517 13.90 -30.02 -12.74
N LEU A 518 13.41 -30.59 -11.64
CA LEU A 518 14.00 -30.35 -10.30
C LEU A 518 15.43 -30.90 -10.17
N ASN A 519 15.76 -31.94 -10.95
CA ASN A 519 17.10 -32.52 -11.00
C ASN A 519 17.98 -31.80 -12.04
N ASP A 520 19.28 -31.71 -11.76
CA ASP A 520 20.25 -31.10 -12.65
C ASP A 520 20.20 -31.77 -14.04
N SER A 521 19.78 -30.99 -15.03
CA SER A 521 19.70 -31.41 -16.44
C SER A 521 20.61 -30.52 -17.27
N ILE A 522 21.34 -31.13 -18.22
CA ILE A 522 22.14 -30.41 -19.20
C ILE A 522 21.30 -30.21 -20.45
N TYR A 523 21.17 -28.97 -20.88
CA TYR A 523 20.51 -28.58 -22.12
C TYR A 523 21.56 -28.23 -23.16
N THR A 524 21.40 -28.78 -24.37
CA THR A 524 22.26 -28.46 -25.52
C THR A 524 21.42 -27.80 -26.59
N LEU A 525 21.83 -26.59 -27.00
CA LEU A 525 21.18 -25.81 -28.05
C LEU A 525 22.19 -25.47 -29.15
N GLU A 526 21.70 -25.27 -30.36
CA GLU A 526 22.49 -24.72 -31.46
C GLU A 526 22.98 -23.31 -31.12
N ARG A 527 24.28 -23.05 -31.30
CA ARG A 527 24.93 -21.81 -30.87
C ARG A 527 24.51 -20.61 -31.70
N LYS A 528 24.32 -20.78 -33.02
CA LYS A 528 24.03 -19.72 -33.99
C LYS A 528 24.93 -18.47 -33.82
N GLN A 529 26.22 -18.70 -33.59
CA GLN A 529 27.22 -17.65 -33.36
C GLN A 529 26.95 -16.71 -32.17
N ALA A 530 26.12 -17.13 -31.20
CA ALA A 530 25.90 -16.34 -29.98
C ALA A 530 27.23 -16.15 -29.22
N ASN A 531 27.44 -14.93 -28.73
CA ASN A 531 28.54 -14.58 -27.81
C ASN A 531 28.07 -14.46 -26.35
N LYS A 532 26.75 -14.52 -26.13
CA LYS A 532 26.12 -14.43 -24.81
C LYS A 532 24.82 -15.24 -24.81
N ILE A 533 24.50 -15.83 -23.66
CA ILE A 533 23.20 -16.44 -23.40
C ILE A 533 22.53 -15.75 -22.21
N VAL A 534 21.21 -15.62 -22.28
CA VAL A 534 20.41 -14.88 -21.28
C VAL A 534 19.10 -15.64 -21.00
N ILE A 535 18.81 -15.83 -19.72
CA ILE A 535 17.50 -16.34 -19.25
C ILE A 535 16.52 -15.17 -19.22
N ASN A 536 15.29 -15.37 -19.72
CA ASN A 536 14.20 -14.41 -19.59
C ASN A 536 14.56 -12.99 -20.09
N TYR A 537 15.22 -12.89 -21.25
CA TYR A 537 15.79 -11.63 -21.76
C TYR A 537 14.74 -10.52 -21.94
N LYS A 538 13.54 -10.87 -22.43
CA LYS A 538 12.42 -9.93 -22.61
C LYS A 538 11.56 -9.74 -21.35
N ASN A 539 11.99 -10.24 -20.19
CA ASN A 539 11.24 -10.15 -18.93
C ASN A 539 9.79 -10.70 -19.05
N GLU A 540 9.62 -11.76 -19.82
CA GLU A 540 8.33 -12.42 -20.09
C GLU A 540 7.82 -13.19 -18.87
N VAL A 541 8.74 -13.62 -18.00
CA VAL A 541 8.44 -14.28 -16.73
C VAL A 541 8.65 -13.27 -15.59
N PRO A 542 7.71 -13.13 -14.64
CA PRO A 542 7.85 -12.24 -13.48
C PRO A 542 8.89 -12.80 -12.47
N GLU A 543 10.15 -12.83 -12.88
CA GLU A 543 11.26 -13.44 -12.17
C GLU A 543 11.81 -12.51 -11.09
N PHE A 544 12.15 -13.09 -9.94
CA PHE A 544 12.61 -12.32 -8.79
C PHE A 544 13.96 -11.65 -9.03
N ASN A 545 14.86 -12.20 -9.84
CA ASN A 545 16.20 -11.64 -10.03
C ASN A 545 16.80 -11.86 -11.42
N LEU A 546 16.56 -10.90 -12.33
CA LEU A 546 17.12 -10.94 -13.68
C LEU A 546 18.65 -10.75 -13.75
N ARG A 547 19.30 -10.31 -12.66
CA ARG A 547 20.73 -9.95 -12.67
C ARG A 547 21.65 -11.16 -12.79
N ASN A 548 21.22 -12.34 -12.34
CA ASN A 548 21.97 -13.59 -12.47
C ASN A 548 21.66 -14.37 -13.75
N ASN A 549 20.83 -13.83 -14.63
CA ASN A 549 20.41 -14.53 -15.85
C ASN A 549 21.45 -14.49 -16.97
N TRP A 550 22.54 -13.75 -16.78
CA TRP A 550 23.47 -13.40 -17.83
C TRP A 550 24.73 -14.26 -17.79
N LYS A 551 25.10 -14.83 -18.94
CA LYS A 551 26.38 -15.52 -19.12
C LYS A 551 27.03 -15.11 -20.44
N LYS A 552 28.23 -14.54 -20.36
CA LYS A 552 29.11 -14.36 -21.51
C LYS A 552 29.75 -15.69 -21.89
N LEU A 553 29.88 -15.93 -23.19
CA LEU A 553 30.56 -17.10 -23.75
C LEU A 553 32.03 -16.79 -24.10
N GLU A 554 32.44 -15.53 -23.99
CA GLU A 554 33.76 -15.00 -24.37
C GLU A 554 34.27 -14.01 -23.30
N GLY A 555 35.59 -13.89 -23.14
CA GLY A 555 36.25 -12.99 -22.18
C GLY A 555 36.68 -13.65 -20.86
N PHE A 556 37.29 -12.86 -19.97
CA PHE A 556 37.85 -13.33 -18.70
C PHE A 556 36.78 -13.49 -17.60
N TYR A 557 36.78 -14.64 -16.93
CA TYR A 557 35.96 -14.91 -15.73
C TYR A 557 36.51 -14.11 -14.53
N PRO A 558 35.70 -13.49 -13.64
CA PRO A 558 34.29 -13.75 -13.36
C PRO A 558 33.28 -12.72 -13.89
N ASN A 559 33.69 -11.72 -14.70
CA ASN A 559 32.83 -10.57 -14.96
C ASN A 559 31.81 -10.79 -16.11
N ASN A 560 30.65 -11.35 -15.79
CA ASN A 560 29.56 -11.56 -16.76
C ASN A 560 28.87 -10.25 -17.22
N ARG A 561 29.01 -9.12 -16.49
CA ARG A 561 28.26 -7.88 -16.72
C ARG A 561 29.14 -6.63 -16.59
N PRO A 562 29.06 -5.64 -17.49
CA PRO A 562 29.84 -4.40 -17.37
C PRO A 562 29.47 -3.59 -16.11
N VAL A 563 30.39 -2.77 -15.60
CA VAL A 563 30.14 -1.85 -14.47
C VAL A 563 29.53 -0.54 -15.01
N LYS A 564 28.53 0.01 -14.32
CA LYS A 564 27.89 1.29 -14.65
C LYS A 564 27.77 2.15 -13.39
N PHE A 565 28.14 3.42 -13.48
CA PHE A 565 27.86 4.39 -12.43
C PHE A 565 26.48 5.01 -12.67
N ALA A 566 25.63 5.03 -11.64
CA ALA A 566 24.28 5.61 -11.70
C ALA A 566 24.17 6.77 -10.69
N PHE A 567 23.50 7.84 -11.07
CA PHE A 567 23.43 9.06 -10.27
C PHE A 567 22.22 9.05 -9.32
N ILE A 568 22.43 9.45 -8.05
CA ILE A 568 21.46 9.62 -6.96
C ILE A 568 20.71 8.33 -6.58
N LYS A 569 19.83 7.85 -7.45
CA LYS A 569 18.99 6.68 -7.23
C LYS A 569 18.39 6.26 -8.57
N ASP A 570 18.39 4.97 -8.84
CA ASP A 570 17.85 4.40 -10.07
C ASP A 570 17.24 3.02 -9.79
N LEU A 571 16.53 2.50 -10.78
CA LEU A 571 16.11 1.11 -10.79
C LEU A 571 17.28 0.19 -11.11
N GLU A 572 17.16 -1.08 -10.70
CA GLU A 572 18.19 -2.05 -11.05
C GLU A 572 18.17 -2.37 -12.54
N ASP A 573 19.34 -2.27 -13.16
CA ASP A 573 19.55 -2.65 -14.56
C ASP A 573 20.14 -4.08 -14.61
N PRO A 574 19.40 -5.08 -15.14
CA PRO A 574 19.85 -6.46 -15.20
C PRO A 574 21.15 -6.63 -15.98
N TYR A 575 21.43 -5.77 -16.96
CA TYR A 575 22.60 -5.86 -17.83
C TYR A 575 23.90 -5.42 -17.14
N TYR A 576 23.83 -4.51 -16.17
CA TYR A 576 25.01 -3.91 -15.53
C TYR A 576 25.21 -4.28 -14.05
N ASN A 577 26.46 -4.20 -13.60
CA ASN A 577 26.85 -4.08 -12.20
C ASN A 577 26.84 -2.59 -11.81
N GLN A 578 25.74 -2.10 -11.23
CA GLN A 578 25.57 -0.68 -10.91
C GLN A 578 26.24 -0.28 -9.58
N ILE A 579 26.99 0.83 -9.60
CA ILE A 579 27.45 1.57 -8.42
C ILE A 579 26.71 2.91 -8.41
N ILE A 580 25.91 3.17 -7.37
CA ILE A 580 25.11 4.40 -7.28
C ILE A 580 25.89 5.43 -6.48
N TYR A 581 25.97 6.67 -6.95
CA TYR A 581 26.63 7.76 -6.25
C TYR A 581 25.75 9.01 -6.16
N ALA A 582 25.85 9.75 -5.06
CA ALA A 582 25.09 10.98 -4.84
C ALA A 582 25.94 12.03 -4.10
N PRO A 583 25.91 13.32 -4.50
CA PRO A 583 26.45 14.38 -3.66
C PRO A 583 25.63 14.45 -2.37
N ILE A 584 26.31 14.63 -1.24
CA ILE A 584 25.69 14.77 0.06
C ILE A 584 26.25 16.00 0.79
N LEU A 585 25.43 16.58 1.63
CA LEU A 585 25.81 17.65 2.55
C LEU A 585 25.27 17.30 3.92
N THR A 586 26.14 17.09 4.89
CA THR A 586 25.76 16.81 6.28
C THR A 586 26.06 18.00 7.16
N TYR A 587 25.47 18.02 8.36
CA TYR A 587 25.71 19.05 9.35
C TYR A 587 25.75 18.45 10.76
N ASN A 588 26.73 18.91 11.54
CA ASN A 588 26.83 18.72 12.99
C ASN A 588 27.39 20.03 13.56
N VAL A 589 26.99 20.44 14.77
CA VAL A 589 27.45 21.72 15.37
C VAL A 589 28.97 21.79 15.51
N TYR A 590 29.64 20.65 15.73
CA TYR A 590 31.10 20.58 15.87
C TYR A 590 31.82 20.48 14.52
N ASP A 591 31.25 19.77 13.55
CA ASP A 591 31.83 19.61 12.19
C ASP A 591 31.45 20.76 11.22
N GLY A 592 30.41 21.53 11.54
CA GLY A 592 29.84 22.51 10.62
C GLY A 592 29.18 21.83 9.41
N LEU A 593 29.22 22.50 8.26
CA LEU A 593 28.78 21.93 6.99
C LEU A 593 29.86 20.98 6.46
N SER A 594 29.45 19.77 6.08
CA SER A 594 30.38 18.73 5.63
C SER A 594 29.95 18.16 4.26
N PRO A 595 30.42 18.73 3.13
CA PRO A 595 30.14 18.18 1.80
C PRO A 595 30.85 16.84 1.59
N GLY A 596 30.25 15.97 0.78
CA GLY A 596 30.83 14.66 0.47
C GLY A 596 30.15 13.95 -0.69
N VAL A 597 30.56 12.70 -0.93
CA VAL A 597 29.99 11.83 -1.97
C VAL A 597 29.58 10.51 -1.36
N ARG A 598 28.29 10.19 -1.44
CA ARG A 598 27.74 8.91 -1.03
C ARG A 598 27.93 7.88 -2.13
N PHE A 599 28.40 6.68 -1.78
CA PHE A 599 28.48 5.51 -2.65
C PHE A 599 27.63 4.38 -2.08
N HIS A 600 26.67 3.88 -2.85
CA HIS A 600 25.74 2.86 -2.38
C HIS A 600 25.26 1.96 -3.51
N ASN A 601 24.65 0.83 -3.14
CA ASN A 601 23.89 0.01 -4.07
C ASN A 601 22.39 -0.03 -3.74
N ARG A 602 21.91 0.88 -2.87
CA ARG A 602 20.48 1.03 -2.52
C ARG A 602 19.68 1.56 -3.72
N ALA A 603 19.23 0.64 -4.57
CA ALA A 603 18.28 0.91 -5.65
C ALA A 603 16.86 1.09 -5.10
N ILE A 604 15.90 1.37 -5.97
CA ILE A 604 14.47 1.44 -5.61
C ILE A 604 13.97 0.08 -5.08
N LEU A 605 14.42 -1.02 -5.68
CA LEU A 605 14.13 -2.38 -5.21
C LEU A 605 15.10 -2.80 -4.10
N ASN A 606 14.56 -3.38 -3.02
CA ASN A 606 15.38 -3.91 -1.92
C ASN A 606 16.33 -5.00 -2.44
N ARG A 607 17.57 -5.00 -1.93
CA ARG A 607 18.60 -5.98 -2.31
C ARG A 607 18.99 -6.84 -1.10
N PRO A 608 19.33 -8.12 -1.31
CA PRO A 608 19.81 -8.98 -0.23
C PRO A 608 21.09 -8.44 0.43
N PHE A 609 22.03 -7.94 -0.36
CA PHE A 609 23.23 -7.27 0.13
C PHE A 609 23.18 -5.78 -0.17
N VAL A 610 23.42 -4.96 0.84
CA VAL A 610 23.42 -3.51 0.76
C VAL A 610 24.72 -2.95 1.35
N TYR A 611 25.34 -2.02 0.64
CA TYR A 611 26.38 -1.14 1.17
C TYR A 611 25.98 0.32 0.96
N ASP A 612 26.43 1.17 1.88
CA ASP A 612 26.21 2.62 1.84
C ASP A 612 27.35 3.30 2.60
N ILE A 613 28.17 4.06 1.87
CA ILE A 613 29.42 4.64 2.35
C ILE A 613 29.35 6.15 2.05
N ASN A 614 29.52 6.97 3.08
CA ASN A 614 29.27 8.41 3.07
C ASN A 614 30.50 9.18 3.59
N PRO A 615 31.61 9.22 2.84
CA PRO A 615 32.74 10.10 3.18
C PRO A 615 32.34 11.57 3.01
N THR A 616 32.66 12.39 4.00
CA THR A 616 32.42 13.85 4.03
C THR A 616 33.66 14.58 4.54
N TYR A 617 33.89 15.79 4.07
CA TYR A 617 34.96 16.65 4.60
C TYR A 617 34.34 17.73 5.49
N SER A 618 34.71 17.75 6.76
CA SER A 618 34.21 18.72 7.75
C SER A 618 34.91 20.07 7.57
N ILE A 619 34.16 21.13 7.26
CA ILE A 619 34.74 22.47 7.04
C ILE A 619 35.20 23.10 8.36
N LYS A 620 34.52 22.81 9.48
CA LYS A 620 34.85 23.44 10.76
C LYS A 620 36.00 22.76 11.50
N SER A 621 36.12 21.44 11.37
CA SER A 621 37.19 20.65 12.03
C SER A 621 38.28 20.17 11.06
N GLU A 622 38.24 20.62 9.79
CA GLU A 622 39.25 20.37 8.76
C GLU A 622 39.64 18.87 8.56
N SER A 623 38.70 17.96 8.80
CA SER A 623 38.95 16.52 8.87
C SER A 623 37.99 15.68 8.02
N LEU A 624 38.43 14.47 7.65
CA LEU A 624 37.59 13.49 6.97
C LEU A 624 36.65 12.85 8.00
N THR A 625 35.36 13.03 7.81
CA THR A 625 34.28 12.46 8.64
C THR A 625 33.39 11.55 7.79
N GLY A 626 32.48 10.82 8.43
CA GLY A 626 31.46 10.12 7.66
C GLY A 626 30.91 8.86 8.32
N SER A 627 30.25 8.06 7.50
CA SER A 627 29.66 6.79 7.92
C SER A 627 29.74 5.71 6.86
N ALA A 628 29.78 4.46 7.29
CA ALA A 628 29.66 3.30 6.42
C ALA A 628 28.71 2.29 7.04
N ILE A 629 27.92 1.61 6.22
CA ILE A 629 27.07 0.50 6.64
C ILE A 629 27.06 -0.61 5.59
N PHE A 630 27.24 -1.84 6.06
CA PHE A 630 27.10 -3.06 5.29
C PHE A 630 25.97 -3.89 5.89
N MET A 631 25.10 -4.43 5.05
CA MET A 631 23.89 -5.14 5.49
C MET A 631 23.61 -6.35 4.60
N ILE A 632 23.26 -7.46 5.23
CA ILE A 632 22.74 -8.68 4.60
C ILE A 632 21.35 -8.94 5.15
N ASN A 633 20.35 -8.99 4.26
CA ASN A 633 18.97 -9.40 4.57
C ASN A 633 18.75 -10.85 4.15
N LYS A 634 18.21 -11.65 5.06
CA LYS A 634 17.78 -13.02 4.83
C LYS A 634 16.28 -13.12 5.09
N ASP A 635 15.50 -13.28 4.02
CA ASP A 635 14.05 -13.39 4.09
C ASP A 635 13.60 -14.85 4.24
N TYR A 636 12.62 -15.06 5.10
CA TYR A 636 11.89 -16.31 5.28
C TYR A 636 10.45 -16.07 4.83
N ARG A 637 10.10 -16.53 3.63
CA ARG A 637 8.83 -16.14 2.98
C ARG A 637 7.60 -16.84 3.58
N ASN A 638 7.76 -18.06 4.08
CA ASN A 638 6.66 -18.89 4.59
C ASN A 638 6.71 -19.01 6.13
N SER A 639 7.00 -17.89 6.82
CA SER A 639 7.09 -17.82 8.29
C SER A 639 6.71 -16.43 8.80
N THR A 640 6.17 -16.36 10.02
CA THR A 640 5.93 -15.11 10.77
C THR A 640 7.24 -14.44 11.19
N PHE A 641 8.26 -15.25 11.53
CA PHE A 641 9.65 -14.82 11.57
C PHE A 641 10.15 -14.67 10.13
N PHE A 642 9.97 -13.48 9.57
CA PHE A 642 10.01 -13.29 8.12
C PHE A 642 11.34 -12.73 7.61
N ASN A 643 12.18 -12.17 8.49
CA ASN A 643 13.45 -11.56 8.10
C ASN A 643 14.47 -11.61 9.25
N VAL A 644 15.72 -11.90 8.88
CA VAL A 644 16.90 -11.62 9.71
C VAL A 644 17.82 -10.70 8.94
N ARG A 645 18.22 -9.61 9.58
CA ARG A 645 19.17 -8.64 9.06
C ARG A 645 20.43 -8.66 9.89
N TYR A 646 21.56 -8.89 9.22
CA TYR A 646 22.90 -8.73 9.77
C TYR A 646 23.47 -7.44 9.23
N SER A 647 24.03 -6.60 10.10
CA SER A 647 24.69 -5.38 9.65
C SER A 647 25.87 -4.99 10.52
N VAL A 648 26.82 -4.30 9.93
CA VAL A 648 27.89 -3.61 10.64
C VAL A 648 27.90 -2.17 10.14
N SER A 649 27.87 -1.22 11.07
CA SER A 649 28.02 0.20 10.75
C SER A 649 29.20 0.82 11.48
N ALA A 650 29.83 1.81 10.85
CA ALA A 650 30.88 2.63 11.40
C ALA A 650 30.53 4.12 11.24
N ASN A 651 30.79 4.93 12.26
CA ASN A 651 30.57 6.37 12.27
C ASN A 651 31.79 7.07 12.86
N TYR A 652 32.26 8.13 12.20
CA TYR A 652 33.38 8.96 12.68
C TYR A 652 33.02 10.45 12.55
N PHE A 653 32.83 11.12 13.70
CA PHE A 653 32.36 12.51 13.81
C PHE A 653 32.90 13.19 15.08
N HIS A 654 32.72 14.52 15.18
CA HIS A 654 33.12 15.29 16.37
C HIS A 654 31.97 15.41 17.38
N TYR A 655 32.27 15.23 18.66
CA TYR A 655 31.31 15.43 19.76
C TYR A 655 31.64 16.66 20.63
N ALA A 656 32.85 17.19 20.46
CA ALA A 656 33.31 18.46 20.98
C ALA A 656 34.11 19.19 19.88
N PRO A 657 34.38 20.50 19.99
CA PRO A 657 35.16 21.23 18.99
C PRO A 657 36.57 20.65 18.75
N ASP A 658 37.12 19.96 19.73
CA ASP A 658 38.50 19.45 19.81
C ASP A 658 38.59 17.91 19.91
N ALA A 659 37.47 17.19 19.85
CA ALA A 659 37.47 15.73 20.06
C ALA A 659 36.47 14.99 19.18
N SER A 660 36.94 13.87 18.60
CA SER A 660 36.16 12.97 17.76
C SER A 660 35.74 11.67 18.47
N TYR A 661 34.81 10.95 17.87
CA TYR A 661 34.45 9.60 18.26
C TYR A 661 34.36 8.67 17.05
N LEU A 662 34.82 7.44 17.22
CA LEU A 662 34.57 6.31 16.33
C LEU A 662 33.57 5.37 17.00
N LYS A 663 32.44 5.13 16.34
CA LYS A 663 31.43 4.15 16.75
C LYS A 663 31.39 3.00 15.75
N ILE A 664 31.58 1.77 16.22
CA ILE A 664 31.39 0.54 15.46
C ILE A 664 30.21 -0.22 16.06
N ASN A 665 29.27 -0.66 15.22
CA ASN A 665 28.01 -1.24 15.67
C ASN A 665 27.62 -2.47 14.81
N PRO A 666 28.17 -3.66 15.09
CA PRO A 666 27.60 -4.92 14.61
C PRO A 666 26.22 -5.16 15.25
N MET A 667 25.26 -5.53 14.42
CA MET A 667 23.86 -5.70 14.80
C MET A 667 23.22 -6.88 14.09
N VAL A 668 22.37 -7.60 14.81
CA VAL A 668 21.40 -8.57 14.30
C VAL A 668 19.99 -8.09 14.63
N LEU A 669 19.17 -7.95 13.60
CA LEU A 669 17.76 -7.59 13.73
C LEU A 669 16.90 -8.75 13.23
N MET A 670 16.09 -9.30 14.12
CA MET A 670 15.17 -10.40 13.87
C MET A 670 13.75 -9.88 13.83
N GLN A 671 13.08 -9.96 12.69
CA GLN A 671 11.77 -9.34 12.49
C GLN A 671 10.65 -10.39 12.43
N ILE A 672 9.56 -10.07 13.11
CA ILE A 672 8.35 -10.87 13.23
C ILE A 672 7.18 -10.04 12.72
N ARG A 673 6.23 -10.69 12.06
CA ARG A 673 4.97 -10.09 11.62
C ARG A 673 3.80 -11.04 11.85
N SER A 674 2.59 -10.47 11.84
CA SER A 674 1.35 -11.24 11.83
C SER A 674 1.19 -12.04 10.53
N GLU A 675 0.38 -13.10 10.58
CA GLU A 675 -0.08 -13.80 9.38
C GLU A 675 -0.98 -12.92 8.52
N ASP A 676 -1.75 -12.01 9.15
CA ASP A 676 -2.46 -10.95 8.45
C ASP A 676 -1.49 -9.82 8.09
N TYR A 677 -1.15 -9.70 6.80
CA TYR A 677 -0.20 -8.69 6.32
C TYR A 677 -0.74 -7.27 6.45
N ARG A 678 -2.04 -7.11 6.70
CA ARG A 678 -2.66 -5.81 6.95
C ARG A 678 -2.56 -5.37 8.41
N ASP A 679 -2.18 -6.26 9.34
CA ASP A 679 -1.93 -5.84 10.72
C ASP A 679 -0.72 -4.89 10.72
N ASN A 680 -0.94 -3.64 11.09
CA ASN A 680 0.08 -2.59 11.21
C ASN A 680 1.00 -2.79 12.43
N ARG A 681 1.26 -4.05 12.79
CA ARG A 681 2.13 -4.47 13.88
C ARG A 681 3.57 -4.63 13.39
N LYS A 682 4.49 -3.97 14.08
CA LYS A 682 5.93 -4.13 13.94
C LYS A 682 6.45 -4.82 15.19
N GLN A 683 7.02 -6.01 15.00
CA GLN A 683 7.59 -6.79 16.09
C GLN A 683 9.01 -7.21 15.72
N PHE A 684 9.98 -7.00 16.60
CA PHE A 684 11.36 -7.43 16.35
C PHE A 684 12.19 -7.54 17.62
N LEU A 685 13.22 -8.37 17.54
CA LEU A 685 14.32 -8.43 18.49
C LEU A 685 15.58 -7.84 17.84
N LEU A 686 16.21 -6.89 18.50
CA LEU A 686 17.45 -6.25 18.07
C LEU A 686 18.54 -6.61 19.07
N MET A 687 19.65 -7.12 18.56
CA MET A 687 20.87 -7.41 19.31
C MET A 687 21.99 -6.62 18.68
N ARG A 688 22.73 -5.84 19.46
CA ARG A 688 23.88 -5.11 18.95
C ARG A 688 24.98 -4.98 19.98
N GLN A 689 26.21 -4.84 19.49
CA GLN A 689 27.34 -4.41 20.30
C GLN A 689 27.71 -3.01 19.84
N VAL A 690 27.57 -2.01 20.72
CA VAL A 690 27.99 -0.63 20.45
C VAL A 690 29.41 -0.48 21.00
N ILE A 691 30.39 -0.33 20.12
CA ILE A 691 31.80 -0.13 20.48
C ILE A 691 32.13 1.33 20.20
N ILE A 692 32.58 2.05 21.22
CA ILE A 692 32.87 3.47 21.14
C ILE A 692 34.32 3.71 21.55
N ASN A 693 35.02 4.43 20.69
CA ASN A 693 36.34 4.99 20.96
C ASN A 693 36.23 6.51 20.84
N ARG A 694 36.45 7.23 21.95
CA ARG A 694 36.38 8.70 22.00
C ARG A 694 37.77 9.27 22.27
N GLU A 695 38.08 10.35 21.57
CA GLU A 695 39.18 11.23 21.96
C GLU A 695 38.79 12.03 23.20
N LYS A 696 39.76 12.33 24.05
CA LYS A 696 39.54 13.20 25.21
C LYS A 696 39.40 14.65 24.74
N SER A 697 38.41 15.37 25.25
CA SER A 697 38.26 16.81 25.06
C SER A 697 38.81 17.56 26.27
N ASP A 698 39.48 18.68 26.03
CA ASP A 698 39.88 19.63 27.07
C ASP A 698 38.75 20.64 27.38
N ILE A 699 37.72 20.68 26.53
CA ILE A 699 36.55 21.57 26.65
C ILE A 699 35.41 20.87 27.42
N VAL A 700 35.15 19.60 27.11
CA VAL A 700 34.11 18.79 27.76
C VAL A 700 34.77 17.90 28.81
N ILE A 701 34.83 18.40 30.04
CA ILE A 701 35.45 17.66 31.16
C ILE A 701 34.43 16.67 31.73
N ASP A 702 34.71 15.38 31.52
CA ASP A 702 33.89 14.26 31.95
C ASP A 702 34.81 13.14 32.48
N SER A 703 34.42 12.49 33.57
CA SER A 703 35.16 11.38 34.21
C SER A 703 34.84 10.00 33.63
N SER A 704 34.06 9.92 32.54
CA SER A 704 33.71 8.68 31.87
C SER A 704 34.86 8.04 31.09
N LEU A 705 34.68 6.77 30.74
CA LEU A 705 35.65 6.02 29.95
C LEU A 705 35.78 6.58 28.53
N GLN A 706 37.02 6.69 28.05
CA GLN A 706 37.33 7.05 26.66
C GLN A 706 36.89 5.94 25.70
N ASP A 707 37.18 4.70 26.08
CA ASP A 707 36.84 3.50 25.31
C ASP A 707 35.90 2.62 26.13
N TYR A 708 34.76 2.29 25.53
CA TYR A 708 33.79 1.41 26.16
C TYR A 708 32.98 0.65 25.13
N SER A 709 32.31 -0.39 25.59
CA SER A 709 31.38 -1.12 24.76
C SER A 709 30.12 -1.50 25.53
N VAL A 710 28.98 -1.41 24.86
CA VAL A 710 27.67 -1.71 25.43
C VAL A 710 27.01 -2.76 24.56
N PHE A 711 26.71 -3.93 25.14
CA PHE A 711 25.80 -4.88 24.53
C PHE A 711 24.37 -4.42 24.79
N ASP A 712 23.53 -4.38 23.76
CA ASP A 712 22.13 -3.96 23.84
C ASP A 712 21.22 -5.02 23.19
N LEU A 713 20.28 -5.53 24.00
CA LEU A 713 19.21 -6.44 23.60
C LEU A 713 17.86 -5.75 23.78
N LYS A 714 17.17 -5.53 22.67
CA LYS A 714 15.92 -4.78 22.62
C LYS A 714 14.82 -5.56 21.94
N TYR A 715 13.67 -5.69 22.60
CA TYR A 715 12.45 -6.23 22.03
C TYR A 715 11.43 -5.11 21.83
N ILE A 716 10.89 -4.99 20.63
CA ILE A 716 9.89 -3.99 20.26
C ILE A 716 8.66 -4.70 19.70
N ASN A 717 7.48 -4.31 20.18
CA ASN A 717 6.19 -4.74 19.64
C ASN A 717 5.24 -3.54 19.63
N THR A 718 4.96 -3.01 18.44
CA THR A 718 4.15 -1.81 18.25
C THR A 718 3.07 -2.09 17.23
N ARG A 719 1.82 -1.75 17.54
CA ARG A 719 0.70 -1.76 16.57
C ARG A 719 0.11 -0.37 16.47
N THR A 720 0.05 0.17 15.25
CA THR A 720 -0.36 1.56 15.00
C THR A 720 -1.40 1.62 13.89
N GLU A 721 -2.55 2.20 14.20
CA GLU A 721 -3.62 2.58 13.25
C GLU A 721 -3.89 4.08 13.41
N LEU A 722 -4.78 4.65 12.60
CA LEU A 722 -5.18 6.06 12.79
C LEU A 722 -5.77 6.31 14.18
N THR A 723 -6.65 5.41 14.63
CA THR A 723 -7.45 5.63 15.85
C THR A 723 -6.84 5.05 17.12
N ASN A 724 -5.82 4.19 16.99
CA ASN A 724 -5.25 3.45 18.11
C ASN A 724 -3.77 3.18 17.89
N HIS A 725 -2.97 3.32 18.94
CA HIS A 725 -1.56 2.97 18.94
C HIS A 725 -1.21 2.35 20.28
N ILE A 726 -0.56 1.19 20.23
CA ILE A 726 -0.01 0.51 21.39
C ILE A 726 1.43 0.12 21.07
N SER A 727 2.35 0.47 21.96
CA SER A 727 3.77 0.15 21.82
C SER A 727 4.30 -0.43 23.12
N PHE A 728 5.08 -1.49 23.00
CA PHE A 728 5.87 -2.07 24.08
C PHE A 728 7.32 -2.15 23.64
N VAL A 729 8.22 -1.63 24.49
CA VAL A 729 9.66 -1.76 24.34
C VAL A 729 10.21 -2.37 25.63
N GLY A 730 11.04 -3.40 25.50
CA GLY A 730 11.89 -3.91 26.56
C GLY A 730 13.34 -3.82 26.11
N ASP A 731 14.22 -3.37 26.98
CA ASP A 731 15.62 -3.07 26.67
C ASP A 731 16.51 -3.53 27.82
N VAL A 732 17.56 -4.27 27.48
CA VAL A 732 18.55 -4.78 28.43
C VAL A 732 19.93 -4.43 27.89
N GLN A 733 20.72 -3.72 28.71
CA GLN A 733 22.06 -3.28 28.33
C GLN A 733 23.10 -3.75 29.33
N PHE A 734 24.25 -4.19 28.82
CA PHE A 734 25.39 -4.62 29.63
C PHE A 734 26.68 -3.93 29.17
N SER A 735 27.43 -3.42 30.13
CA SER A 735 28.74 -2.81 29.97
C SER A 735 29.65 -3.22 31.14
N GLY A 736 30.94 -2.93 31.06
CA GLY A 736 31.86 -3.12 32.19
C GLY A 736 31.45 -2.31 33.43
N GLU A 737 30.89 -1.12 33.22
CA GLU A 737 30.53 -0.17 34.28
C GLU A 737 29.10 -0.34 34.80
N PHE A 738 28.18 -0.84 33.97
CA PHE A 738 26.76 -0.91 34.34
C PHE A 738 26.01 -2.05 33.66
N GLY A 739 24.92 -2.47 34.29
CA GLY A 739 23.87 -3.28 33.68
C GLY A 739 22.52 -2.60 33.90
N LYS A 740 21.73 -2.43 32.84
CA LYS A 740 20.43 -1.76 32.85
C LYS A 740 19.35 -2.67 32.31
N ILE A 741 18.17 -2.57 32.90
CA ILE A 741 16.93 -3.11 32.36
C ILE A 741 15.93 -1.97 32.31
N SER A 742 15.24 -1.80 31.19
CA SER A 742 14.18 -0.81 31.05
C SER A 742 13.01 -1.32 30.22
N THR A 743 11.85 -0.71 30.45
CA THR A 743 10.66 -0.94 29.65
C THR A 743 9.92 0.37 29.41
N GLU A 744 9.31 0.46 28.23
CA GLU A 744 8.45 1.56 27.84
C GLU A 744 7.14 1.01 27.29
N ILE A 745 6.01 1.58 27.75
CA ILE A 745 4.68 1.28 27.24
C ILE A 745 4.05 2.57 26.76
N GLN A 746 3.59 2.60 25.52
CA GLN A 746 2.84 3.73 24.97
C GLN A 746 1.43 3.30 24.59
N TYR A 747 0.45 4.13 24.89
CA TYR A 747 -0.93 3.99 24.47
C TYR A 747 -1.44 5.32 23.94
N ARG A 748 -2.01 5.32 22.73
CA ARG A 748 -2.67 6.49 22.15
C ARG A 748 -4.00 6.10 21.55
N LYS A 749 -5.03 6.88 21.86
CA LYS A 749 -6.40 6.69 21.36
C LYS A 749 -6.94 7.99 20.82
N LEU A 750 -7.45 7.96 19.58
CA LEU A 750 -8.25 9.03 19.00
C LEU A 750 -9.72 8.64 19.11
N PHE A 751 -10.50 9.45 19.83
CA PHE A 751 -11.92 9.24 20.05
C PHE A 751 -12.77 9.81 18.89
N GLU A 752 -14.05 9.44 18.84
CA GLU A 752 -14.97 9.85 17.76
C GLU A 752 -15.27 11.35 17.76
N ASP A 753 -15.10 12.02 18.90
CA ASP A 753 -15.17 13.48 19.09
C ASP A 753 -13.87 14.20 18.68
N ASN A 754 -12.93 13.48 18.08
CA ASN A 754 -11.61 13.94 17.63
C ASN A 754 -10.65 14.37 18.75
N ARG A 755 -10.92 13.98 20.01
CA ARG A 755 -9.95 14.17 21.09
C ARG A 755 -8.96 13.01 21.13
N GLN A 756 -7.71 13.32 21.43
CA GLN A 756 -6.64 12.34 21.51
C GLN A 756 -6.15 12.23 22.95
N LEU A 757 -6.02 11.00 23.43
CA LEU A 757 -5.33 10.65 24.66
C LEU A 757 -3.98 10.04 24.28
N ASN A 758 -2.90 10.51 24.89
CA ASN A 758 -1.59 9.86 24.84
C ASN A 758 -1.13 9.55 26.26
N LEU A 759 -0.70 8.31 26.49
CA LEU A 759 -0.11 7.84 27.73
C LEU A 759 1.21 7.15 27.40
N ARG A 760 2.23 7.42 28.21
CA ARG A 760 3.52 6.72 28.16
C ARG A 760 3.97 6.41 29.57
N MET A 761 4.36 5.17 29.81
CA MET A 761 5.01 4.74 31.04
C MET A 761 6.44 4.33 30.70
N TYR A 762 7.41 4.77 31.50
CA TYR A 762 8.79 4.32 31.44
C TYR A 762 9.24 3.84 32.80
N ALA A 763 9.95 2.71 32.85
CA ALA A 763 10.59 2.21 34.07
C ALA A 763 11.96 1.67 33.71
N GLY A 764 12.98 2.08 34.46
CA GLY A 764 14.36 1.65 34.26
C GLY A 764 15.05 1.40 35.60
N ALA A 765 15.86 0.36 35.68
CA ALA A 765 16.65 0.03 36.87
C ALA A 765 18.04 -0.46 36.48
N PHE A 766 19.03 -0.13 37.30
CA PHE A 766 20.36 -0.72 37.24
C PHE A 766 20.37 -2.06 37.96
N THR A 767 20.85 -3.11 37.30
CA THR A 767 21.23 -4.37 37.97
C THR A 767 22.56 -4.23 38.69
N TYR A 768 23.45 -3.38 38.15
CA TYR A 768 24.66 -2.89 38.81
C TYR A 768 25.07 -1.56 38.18
N ASN A 769 25.69 -0.69 38.98
CA ASN A 769 26.28 0.55 38.52
C ASN A 769 27.58 0.79 39.31
N LYS A 770 28.72 0.74 38.61
CA LYS A 770 30.05 0.96 39.16
C LYS A 770 30.64 2.32 38.77
N SER A 771 29.91 3.08 37.94
CA SER A 771 30.36 4.37 37.46
C SER A 771 30.26 5.42 38.56
N ASN A 772 31.25 6.29 38.62
CA ASN A 772 31.28 7.47 39.49
C ASN A 772 30.71 8.74 38.81
N SER A 773 30.03 8.59 37.67
CA SER A 773 29.48 9.67 36.85
C SER A 773 28.03 9.38 36.46
N ASP A 774 27.24 10.44 36.24
CA ASP A 774 25.89 10.34 35.68
C ASP A 774 25.86 10.09 34.17
N PHE A 775 27.04 9.97 33.54
CA PHE A 775 27.16 9.67 32.11
C PHE A 775 26.33 8.46 31.65
N TYR A 776 26.21 7.44 32.50
CA TYR A 776 25.38 6.28 32.23
C TYR A 776 24.04 6.30 32.97
N SER A 777 23.73 7.28 33.82
CA SER A 777 22.47 7.33 34.60
C SER A 777 21.23 7.43 33.69
N PHE A 778 20.06 7.05 34.21
CA PHE A 778 18.81 7.37 33.52
C PHE A 778 18.50 8.86 33.69
N ALA A 779 18.12 9.54 32.62
CA ALA A 779 17.74 10.94 32.64
C ALA A 779 16.23 11.13 32.81
N LEU A 780 15.87 12.18 33.54
CA LEU A 780 14.50 12.62 33.71
C LEU A 780 14.00 13.40 32.49
N ASP A 781 14.79 14.35 31.98
CA ASP A 781 14.40 15.30 30.92
C ASP A 781 15.34 15.31 29.70
N ARG A 782 16.66 15.12 29.90
CA ARG A 782 17.67 15.14 28.82
C ARG A 782 18.64 13.94 28.93
N PRO A 783 18.49 12.90 28.09
CA PRO A 783 19.41 11.77 28.04
C PRO A 783 20.85 12.15 27.67
N THR A 784 21.83 11.47 28.27
CA THR A 784 23.28 11.70 28.10
C THR A 784 23.87 11.23 26.75
N ASP A 785 23.10 10.52 25.92
CA ASP A 785 23.50 9.97 24.60
C ASP A 785 24.80 9.12 24.61
N TYR A 786 25.07 8.37 25.68
CA TYR A 786 26.26 7.50 25.77
C TYR A 786 26.32 6.40 24.70
N LEU A 787 25.27 6.16 23.92
CA LEU A 787 25.30 5.26 22.77
C LEU A 787 25.51 5.98 21.44
N PHE A 788 25.51 7.32 21.40
CA PHE A 788 25.48 8.14 20.18
C PHE A 788 24.35 7.70 19.22
N ASP A 789 23.14 7.52 19.77
CA ASP A 789 21.95 7.11 19.02
C ASP A 789 20.97 8.26 18.82
N TYR A 790 21.01 9.28 19.68
CA TYR A 790 20.14 10.43 19.57
C TYR A 790 20.65 11.41 18.50
N ALA A 791 19.70 11.96 17.76
CA ALA A 791 19.96 12.90 16.68
C ALA A 791 20.01 14.35 17.20
N TYR A 792 20.64 14.56 18.35
CA TYR A 792 20.80 15.89 18.93
C TYR A 792 21.47 16.84 17.94
N LEU A 793 20.93 18.04 17.79
CA LEU A 793 21.58 19.11 17.03
C LEU A 793 22.90 19.53 17.70
N GLY A 794 22.97 19.48 19.04
CA GLY A 794 24.18 19.77 19.82
C GLY A 794 24.21 18.92 21.09
N ARG A 795 25.02 17.86 21.06
CA ARG A 795 25.11 16.86 22.15
C ARG A 795 25.59 17.48 23.47
N SER A 796 26.68 18.24 23.40
CA SER A 796 27.35 18.85 24.57
C SER A 796 26.98 20.32 24.77
N SER A 797 25.87 20.79 24.18
CA SER A 797 25.42 22.19 24.27
C SER A 797 24.48 22.37 25.46
N GLU A 798 24.90 23.18 26.43
CA GLU A 798 24.13 23.47 27.65
C GLU A 798 23.29 24.75 27.56
N THR A 799 23.60 25.65 26.63
CA THR A 799 22.98 26.97 26.46
C THR A 799 22.45 27.21 25.04
N GLY A 800 21.59 28.23 24.88
CA GLY A 800 21.02 28.61 23.59
C GLY A 800 19.88 27.71 23.10
N LEU A 801 19.40 27.97 21.87
CA LEU A 801 18.22 27.31 21.32
C LEU A 801 18.36 25.79 21.24
N VAL A 802 19.53 25.28 20.87
CA VAL A 802 19.77 23.83 20.71
C VAL A 802 19.66 23.08 22.06
N SER A 803 19.94 23.74 23.18
CA SER A 803 19.76 23.15 24.51
C SER A 803 18.29 22.92 24.89
N GLN A 804 17.35 23.54 24.16
CA GLN A 804 15.90 23.42 24.33
C GLN A 804 15.29 22.22 23.58
N GLU A 805 16.08 21.54 22.75
CA GLU A 805 15.64 20.35 22.03
C GLU A 805 15.14 19.27 23.00
N PHE A 806 13.96 18.74 22.73
CA PHE A 806 13.34 17.64 23.44
C PHE A 806 13.41 16.37 22.62
N ILE A 807 13.89 15.31 23.26
CA ILE A 807 13.87 13.95 22.72
C ILE A 807 13.07 13.11 23.71
N LEU A 808 11.98 12.51 23.24
CA LEU A 808 11.17 11.62 24.06
C LEU A 808 11.93 10.31 24.29
N ALA A 809 12.64 10.23 25.41
CA ALA A 809 13.36 9.05 25.88
C ALA A 809 13.45 9.05 27.41
N GLU A 810 13.66 7.88 27.99
CA GLU A 810 13.79 7.67 29.44
C GLU A 810 12.67 8.37 30.24
N GLY A 811 12.97 9.27 31.18
CA GLY A 811 11.95 9.92 32.01
C GLY A 811 10.94 10.77 31.23
N GLY A 812 11.36 11.37 30.11
CA GLY A 812 10.50 12.10 29.19
C GLY A 812 9.86 13.38 29.73
N PHE A 813 10.40 13.99 30.79
CA PHE A 813 9.93 15.26 31.36
C PHE A 813 10.28 16.45 30.45
N LYS A 814 9.46 17.50 30.50
CA LYS A 814 9.63 18.71 29.65
C LYS A 814 10.29 19.81 30.45
N SER A 815 10.04 19.88 31.76
CA SER A 815 10.77 20.72 32.70
C SER A 815 12.12 20.09 33.07
N LYS A 816 13.19 20.90 33.07
CA LYS A 816 14.49 20.53 33.65
C LYS A 816 14.36 20.55 35.18
N LEU A 817 14.36 19.41 35.88
CA LEU A 817 14.12 19.30 37.33
C LEU A 817 15.31 18.65 38.06
N GLU A 818 15.38 18.80 39.39
CA GLU A 818 16.39 18.17 40.22
C GLU A 818 15.79 17.12 41.18
N PRO A 819 16.33 15.89 41.24
CA PRO A 819 17.49 15.38 40.51
C PRO A 819 17.19 15.12 39.02
N ALA A 820 18.08 15.56 38.14
CA ALA A 820 17.97 15.36 36.69
C ALA A 820 18.24 13.90 36.27
N TYR A 821 18.96 13.14 37.10
CA TYR A 821 19.38 11.77 36.82
C TYR A 821 19.04 10.81 37.96
N GLY A 822 18.77 9.55 37.58
CA GLY A 822 18.57 8.40 38.45
C GLY A 822 19.64 7.34 38.20
N ASN A 823 20.53 7.12 39.18
CA ASN A 823 21.65 6.18 39.09
C ASN A 823 21.35 4.79 39.70
N GLN A 824 20.16 4.59 40.28
CA GLN A 824 19.65 3.29 40.72
C GLN A 824 18.41 2.86 39.92
N TRP A 825 17.35 3.66 39.93
CA TRP A 825 16.15 3.40 39.14
C TRP A 825 15.35 4.69 38.91
N ILE A 826 14.50 4.66 37.89
CA ILE A 826 13.53 5.71 37.55
C ILE A 826 12.22 5.07 37.09
N THR A 827 11.10 5.66 37.47
CA THR A 827 9.78 5.31 36.93
C THR A 827 9.01 6.58 36.64
N THR A 828 8.49 6.72 35.43
CA THR A 828 7.71 7.90 35.01
C THR A 828 6.43 7.50 34.29
N LEU A 829 5.43 8.38 34.39
CA LEU A 829 4.19 8.34 33.63
C LEU A 829 3.99 9.73 33.00
N ASN A 830 3.92 9.76 31.68
CA ASN A 830 3.65 10.95 30.89
C ASN A 830 2.25 10.84 30.29
N GLY A 831 1.43 11.87 30.44
CA GLY A 831 0.08 11.92 29.89
C GLY A 831 -0.16 13.20 29.11
N SER A 832 -0.94 13.12 28.04
CA SER A 832 -1.51 14.29 27.38
C SER A 832 -2.91 14.03 26.83
N TYR A 833 -3.72 15.09 26.80
CA TYR A 833 -5.08 15.05 26.29
C TYR A 833 -5.39 16.30 25.47
N SER A 834 -6.00 16.11 24.30
CA SER A 834 -6.38 17.22 23.42
C SER A 834 -7.47 18.08 24.04
N ILE A 835 -7.18 19.37 24.20
CA ILE A 835 -8.17 20.40 24.54
C ILE A 835 -8.88 20.85 23.27
N TRP A 836 -8.10 21.12 22.22
CA TRP A 836 -8.61 21.57 20.92
C TRP A 836 -7.63 21.21 19.81
N ASN A 837 -8.08 20.42 18.81
CA ASN A 837 -7.31 20.07 17.62
C ASN A 837 -5.83 19.71 17.91
N TRP A 838 -4.91 20.68 17.75
CA TRP A 838 -3.45 20.54 17.92
C TRP A 838 -2.93 21.09 19.26
N ILE A 839 -3.80 21.54 20.16
CA ILE A 839 -3.48 22.00 21.52
C ILE A 839 -3.84 20.91 22.52
N GLU A 840 -2.84 20.47 23.28
CA GLU A 840 -2.97 19.43 24.30
C GLU A 840 -2.51 19.94 25.66
N ALA A 841 -3.21 19.57 26.73
CA ALA A 841 -2.65 19.64 28.08
C ALA A 841 -1.78 18.40 28.30
N TYR A 842 -0.61 18.57 28.91
CA TYR A 842 0.22 17.45 29.34
C TYR A 842 0.50 17.53 30.85
N GLY A 843 0.75 16.36 31.42
CA GLY A 843 1.22 16.20 32.79
C GLY A 843 2.12 14.98 32.91
N ASP A 844 3.26 15.16 33.56
CA ASP A 844 4.23 14.11 33.81
C ASP A 844 4.40 13.93 35.33
N ILE A 845 4.50 12.69 35.77
CA ILE A 845 4.81 12.33 37.15
C ILE A 845 5.91 11.27 37.15
N GLY A 846 6.76 11.27 38.17
CA GLY A 846 7.88 10.34 38.22
C GLY A 846 8.55 10.24 39.58
N PHE A 847 9.23 9.13 39.77
CA PHE A 847 10.10 8.88 40.91
C PHE A 847 11.52 8.62 40.41
N VAL A 848 12.48 9.30 41.02
CA VAL A 848 13.91 9.16 40.71
C VAL A 848 14.63 8.68 41.97
N LYS A 849 15.44 7.64 41.84
CA LYS A 849 16.26 7.11 42.93
C LYS A 849 17.74 7.18 42.59
N ASN A 850 18.49 7.80 43.50
CA ASN A 850 19.94 7.81 43.53
C ASN A 850 20.49 7.05 44.73
N SER A 851 21.70 6.50 44.56
CA SER A 851 22.43 5.77 45.58
C SER A 851 22.63 6.63 46.82
N ASN A 852 22.38 6.05 48.00
CA ASN A 852 22.47 6.72 49.30
C ASN A 852 21.52 7.92 49.48
N GLN A 853 20.53 8.11 48.60
CA GLN A 853 19.50 9.15 48.71
C GLN A 853 18.12 8.51 48.79
N LYS A 854 17.16 9.17 49.45
CA LYS A 854 15.74 8.76 49.36
C LYS A 854 15.21 9.06 47.96
N GLU A 855 14.28 8.23 47.48
CA GLU A 855 13.56 8.46 46.24
C GLU A 855 12.86 9.83 46.28
N LYS A 856 12.89 10.54 45.16
CA LYS A 856 12.25 11.84 45.02
C LYS A 856 11.11 11.74 44.02
N PHE A 857 9.94 12.20 44.46
CA PHE A 857 8.78 12.40 43.60
C PHE A 857 8.91 13.74 42.87
N LEU A 858 8.69 13.73 41.56
CA LEU A 858 8.76 14.88 40.67
C LEU A 858 7.56 14.90 39.74
N PHE A 859 7.14 16.08 39.33
CA PHE A 859 6.06 16.27 38.37
C PHE A 859 6.22 17.56 37.58
N ASP A 860 5.67 17.57 36.37
CA ASP A 860 5.49 18.78 35.56
C ASP A 860 4.13 18.76 34.83
N THR A 861 3.67 19.93 34.43
CA THR A 861 2.44 20.12 33.69
C THR A 861 2.59 21.29 32.74
N GLY A 862 1.87 21.26 31.63
CA GLY A 862 1.90 22.38 30.69
C GLY A 862 1.01 22.19 29.48
N ILE A 863 1.28 23.02 28.46
CA ILE A 863 0.58 22.98 27.18
C ILE A 863 1.54 22.54 26.10
N ARG A 864 1.08 21.62 25.25
CA ARG A 864 1.77 21.14 24.05
C ARG A 864 1.04 21.64 22.81
N PHE A 865 1.78 22.22 21.88
CA PHE A 865 1.31 22.45 20.52
C PHE A 865 1.85 21.35 19.61
N ASN A 866 0.97 20.46 19.21
CA ASN A 866 1.22 19.30 18.37
C ASN A 866 0.85 19.64 16.92
N LEU A 867 1.70 20.42 16.25
CA LEU A 867 1.48 20.85 14.86
C LEU A 867 1.66 19.67 13.88
N LEU A 868 2.69 18.85 14.11
CA LEU A 868 2.89 17.58 13.43
C LEU A 868 3.55 16.58 14.38
N THR A 869 2.79 15.60 14.85
CA THR A 869 3.24 14.64 15.88
C THR A 869 4.52 13.91 15.50
N ASP A 870 5.52 13.96 16.38
CA ASP A 870 6.88 13.43 16.25
C ASP A 870 7.79 14.20 15.26
N TYR A 871 7.31 15.30 14.67
CA TYR A 871 8.07 16.11 13.71
C TYR A 871 8.24 17.56 14.12
N PHE A 872 7.17 18.21 14.58
CA PHE A 872 7.21 19.59 15.02
C PHE A 872 6.24 19.82 16.16
N GLU A 873 6.81 19.99 17.35
CA GLU A 873 6.07 20.13 18.59
C GLU A 873 6.72 21.18 19.48
N LEU A 874 5.89 21.91 20.22
CA LEU A 874 6.33 22.90 21.20
C LEU A 874 5.71 22.56 22.56
N PHE A 875 6.51 22.61 23.60
CA PHE A 875 6.09 22.36 24.97
C PHE A 875 6.31 23.62 25.81
N PHE A 876 5.24 24.06 26.47
CA PHE A 876 5.21 25.22 27.34
C PHE A 876 4.93 24.77 28.77
N PRO A 877 5.97 24.58 29.60
CA PRO A 877 5.80 24.23 31.01
C PRO A 877 5.00 25.32 31.75
N ILE A 878 4.05 24.94 32.59
CA ILE A 878 3.23 25.88 33.37
C ILE A 878 3.52 25.74 34.87
N TYR A 879 3.45 24.52 35.39
CA TYR A 879 3.67 24.24 36.80
C TYR A 879 4.44 22.94 36.96
N SER A 880 5.44 22.93 37.84
CA SER A 880 6.29 21.76 38.08
C SER A 880 6.68 21.65 39.56
N SER A 881 7.55 20.69 39.89
CA SER A 881 8.19 20.64 41.21
C SER A 881 9.04 21.88 41.57
N LYS A 882 9.25 22.80 40.61
CA LYS A 882 9.81 24.15 40.85
C LYS A 882 8.75 25.22 41.15
N GLY A 883 7.47 24.87 41.20
CA GLY A 883 6.35 25.81 41.35
C GLY A 883 5.86 26.36 40.01
N TRP A 884 5.40 27.61 40.01
CA TRP A 884 4.86 28.29 38.83
C TRP A 884 5.98 28.71 37.87
N GLU A 885 6.14 27.98 36.76
CA GLU A 885 7.26 28.12 35.83
C GLU A 885 7.21 29.44 35.06
N ILE A 886 6.00 29.94 34.75
CA ILE A 886 5.76 31.14 33.93
C ILE A 886 6.27 32.40 34.61
N SER A 887 6.20 32.50 35.95
CA SER A 887 6.69 33.69 36.68
C SER A 887 8.19 33.66 36.94
N GLN A 888 8.88 32.57 36.59
CA GLN A 888 10.32 32.47 36.82
C GLN A 888 11.10 33.20 35.71
N PRO A 889 12.30 33.71 36.01
CA PRO A 889 13.16 34.34 35.02
C PRO A 889 13.46 33.42 33.83
N HIS A 890 13.69 34.03 32.65
CA HIS A 890 14.09 33.33 31.42
C HIS A 890 13.13 32.20 30.99
N TYR A 891 11.81 32.40 31.16
CA TYR A 891 10.81 31.39 30.77
C TYR A 891 10.93 30.92 29.32
N ASN A 892 11.32 31.81 28.41
CA ASN A 892 11.60 31.49 27.02
C ASN A 892 12.68 30.41 26.83
N GLU A 893 13.59 30.24 27.80
CA GLU A 893 14.64 29.21 27.79
C GLU A 893 14.15 27.83 28.28
N LYS A 894 12.94 27.78 28.84
CA LYS A 894 12.31 26.57 29.34
C LYS A 894 11.36 25.91 28.34
N ILE A 895 10.96 26.65 27.31
CA ILE A 895 10.19 26.11 26.19
C ILE A 895 11.03 25.01 25.55
N ARG A 896 10.41 23.86 25.27
CA ARG A 896 11.07 22.74 24.61
C ARG A 896 10.48 22.51 23.23
N PHE A 897 11.28 22.01 22.30
CA PHE A 897 10.79 21.69 20.96
C PHE A 897 11.26 20.33 20.46
N VAL A 898 10.43 19.70 19.64
CA VAL A 898 10.81 18.56 18.79
C VAL A 898 10.90 19.08 17.37
N ILE A 899 12.02 18.86 16.70
CA ILE A 899 12.15 19.11 15.26
C ILE A 899 12.81 17.92 14.57
N THR A 900 12.11 17.33 13.61
CA THR A 900 12.68 16.30 12.74
C THR A 900 13.12 16.94 11.42
N LEU A 901 14.44 16.98 11.19
CA LEU A 901 15.02 17.48 9.92
C LEU A 901 15.33 16.37 8.90
N ASN A 902 15.03 15.10 9.21
CA ASN A 902 15.35 13.97 8.34
C ASN A 902 14.23 13.72 7.30
N PRO A 903 14.47 13.93 5.98
CA PRO A 903 13.49 13.69 4.92
C PRO A 903 12.94 12.26 4.90
N ASP A 904 13.73 11.26 5.28
CA ASP A 904 13.32 9.85 5.29
C ASP A 904 12.18 9.57 6.27
N LYS A 905 12.08 10.34 7.37
CA LYS A 905 10.95 10.21 8.30
C LYS A 905 9.66 10.71 7.63
N PHE A 906 9.69 11.82 6.91
CA PHE A 906 8.51 12.37 6.21
C PHE A 906 7.96 11.42 5.15
N ILE A 907 8.83 10.66 4.45
CA ILE A 907 8.40 9.64 3.48
C ILE A 907 7.46 8.61 4.13
N GLN A 908 7.67 8.26 5.40
CA GLN A 908 6.84 7.28 6.10
C GLN A 908 5.38 7.73 6.25
N LEU A 909 5.12 9.04 6.34
CA LEU A 909 3.76 9.59 6.39
C LEU A 909 2.96 9.30 5.13
N PHE A 910 3.64 9.22 3.98
CA PHE A 910 3.04 8.89 2.70
C PHE A 910 2.94 7.37 2.50
N THR A 911 3.97 6.62 2.92
CA THR A 911 4.03 5.18 2.66
C THR A 911 3.15 4.33 3.59
N ARG A 912 2.85 4.80 4.80
CA ARG A 912 2.01 4.06 5.78
C ARG A 912 0.59 3.77 5.30
N LYS A 913 0.08 4.54 4.33
CA LYS A 913 -1.22 4.30 3.70
C LYS A 913 -1.18 3.10 2.74
N TRP A 914 0.00 2.73 2.24
CA TRP A 914 0.17 1.81 1.12
C TRP A 914 0.64 0.41 1.53
N PHE A 915 1.61 0.31 2.44
CA PHE A 915 2.36 -0.91 2.74
C PHE A 915 2.05 -1.52 4.08
#